data_AF-X0AGL8-F1
#
_entry.id   AF-X0AGL8-F1
#
_cell.length_a   1.000
_cell.length_b   1.000
_cell.length_c   1.000
_cell.angle_alpha   90.00
_cell.angle_beta   90.00
_cell.angle_gamma   90.00
#
_symmetry.space_group_name_H-M   'P 1'
#
loop_
_entity.id
_entity.type
_entity.pdbx_description
1 polymer ?
#
loop_
_entity_poly.entity_id
_entity_poly.type
_entity_poly.pdbx_seq_one_letter_code
_entity_poly.pdbx_strand_id
1 'polypeptide(L)'
;MCLSLSYAGDEDDVLVLASAGTRDIVQIFTAEVKSENVQFDLQATLTGHEGWIRSLSFAKETCAPDSDLLLASASQDKYVRIWRFHQGRELPAAAASGSDPSSDAYLPGKSPSNKAHRLQSAGKDFSVTFEALLLGHEDWIYSARWQRQDDDKLQLLSTSADNSLAIWEADSSSGIWVSMARLGEISREKGATTATGSTGGFWTGLWSPDGKSVACLGRTGSWRRWEYVPAEDFWQPCVAISGHTRAVTGITWAKNGEYLLSTSSDQTTRLHTRWDRPGNETWHEMSRPQIHGYDLNCIDSVGASQFVSGADEKLMRVFSEPKAVASMLNRLAGIGGGMDVQNMPDAANMPVLGLSNKAIDAVEDDQEIQPIDDRDREAIDPASIVKKSHLEIDHPPFEETLSRHTLWPETEKLYGHGYEISCLAASHDGTLVASACKASSTNHAVIRLFETNRWTELKPPLTAHSLTATRLRFSSDDQFLLSVGRDRQWAIFERAPEDEAAYKLLQINPKGHTRMVLDAAWAPASSTAPVFATAGRDKQVRIWAAKPNEDGNLQFSQTASIPTASPVTSVDFVPQVIDGRFVLAVGTELGRLNLCLIKEDGTDVTEKPAYEDYCLPKAVHQLAWRPIVREGAERPFEVAVAGEDSSLRVYAFSQAYLQVSADP
;
A
#
# COMPACT_ATOMS: atom_id res chain seq x y z
N MET A 1 24.89 0.90 5.69
CA MET A 1 26.13 0.18 5.38
C MET A 1 25.89 -0.53 4.06
N CYS A 2 26.82 -0.42 3.12
CA CYS A 2 26.76 -1.04 1.81
C CYS A 2 28.10 -1.74 1.53
N LEU A 3 28.01 -2.86 0.81
CA LEU A 3 29.15 -3.71 0.47
C LEU A 3 29.00 -4.09 -1.00
N SER A 4 30.12 -4.24 -1.69
CA SER A 4 30.19 -4.84 -3.02
C SER A 4 31.41 -5.75 -3.09
N LEU A 5 31.23 -6.97 -3.57
CA LEU A 5 32.27 -7.98 -3.69
C LEU A 5 32.39 -8.39 -5.16
N SER A 6 33.61 -8.50 -5.66
CA SER A 6 33.89 -9.03 -7.00
C SER A 6 35.18 -9.83 -7.00
N TYR A 7 35.32 -10.73 -7.94
CA TYR A 7 36.62 -11.25 -8.35
C TYR A 7 37.35 -10.20 -9.17
N ALA A 8 38.68 -10.16 -8.99
CA ALA A 8 39.64 -9.39 -9.75
C ALA A 8 40.80 -10.31 -10.15
N GLY A 9 41.52 -9.92 -11.20
CA GLY A 9 42.62 -10.72 -11.72
C GLY A 9 42.23 -11.54 -12.95
N ASP A 10 43.16 -11.74 -13.89
CA ASP A 10 42.96 -12.58 -15.09
C ASP A 10 42.53 -14.04 -14.79
N GLU A 11 42.77 -14.52 -13.57
CA GLU A 11 42.41 -15.87 -13.10
C GLU A 11 41.30 -15.87 -12.02
N ASP A 12 40.68 -14.71 -11.76
CA ASP A 12 39.69 -14.52 -10.68
C ASP A 12 40.20 -15.06 -9.32
N ASP A 13 41.50 -14.93 -9.06
CA ASP A 13 42.21 -15.45 -7.88
C ASP A 13 42.25 -14.46 -6.70
N VAL A 14 41.84 -13.21 -6.93
CA VAL A 14 41.75 -12.15 -5.93
C VAL A 14 40.28 -11.76 -5.73
N LEU A 15 39.83 -11.72 -4.48
CA LEU A 15 38.57 -11.10 -4.09
C LEU A 15 38.81 -9.65 -3.72
N VAL A 16 37.98 -8.75 -4.25
CA VAL A 16 37.97 -7.33 -3.91
C VAL A 16 36.65 -6.99 -3.26
N LEU A 17 36.70 -6.48 -2.04
CA LEU A 17 35.56 -6.05 -1.26
C LEU A 17 35.62 -4.53 -1.06
N ALA A 18 34.62 -3.82 -1.58
CA ALA A 18 34.38 -2.42 -1.28
C ALA A 18 33.37 -2.30 -0.14
N SER A 19 33.66 -1.44 0.84
CA SER A 19 32.82 -1.21 2.01
C SER A 19 32.63 0.27 2.29
N ALA A 20 31.38 0.66 2.54
CA ALA A 20 31.03 2.01 2.95
C ALA A 20 29.76 2.03 3.82
N GLY A 21 29.43 3.22 4.33
CA GLY A 21 28.27 3.37 5.22
C GLY A 21 27.97 4.83 5.54
N THR A 22 27.86 5.15 6.83
CA THR A 22 27.54 6.52 7.29
C THR A 22 28.75 7.46 7.26
N ARG A 23 29.76 7.13 6.45
CA ARG A 23 30.96 7.95 6.22
C ARG A 23 31.03 8.29 4.73
N ASP A 24 31.88 9.25 4.44
CA ASP A 24 32.19 9.82 3.12
C ASP A 24 33.39 9.14 2.42
N ILE A 25 33.78 7.96 2.91
CA ILE A 25 34.91 7.18 2.40
C ILE A 25 34.48 5.78 1.98
N VAL A 26 35.12 5.26 0.93
CA VAL A 26 35.02 3.85 0.52
C VAL A 26 36.29 3.14 0.93
N GLN A 27 36.18 2.04 1.67
CA GLN A 27 37.31 1.20 2.04
C GLN A 27 37.39 -0.01 1.12
N ILE A 28 38.59 -0.28 0.60
CA ILE A 28 38.87 -1.38 -0.32
C ILE A 28 39.70 -2.41 0.40
N PHE A 29 39.19 -3.62 0.45
CA PHE A 29 39.85 -4.78 1.01
C PHE A 29 40.11 -5.80 -0.10
N THR A 30 41.21 -6.54 0.01
CA THR A 30 41.51 -7.66 -0.89
C THR A 30 41.74 -8.94 -0.10
N ALA A 31 41.46 -10.08 -0.72
CA ALA A 31 41.75 -11.40 -0.18
C ALA A 31 42.14 -12.36 -1.29
N GLU A 32 43.01 -13.32 -1.00
CA GLU A 32 43.36 -14.39 -1.94
C GLU A 32 42.35 -15.54 -1.86
N VAL A 33 41.82 -15.98 -3.00
CA VAL A 33 40.77 -17.01 -3.08
C VAL A 33 41.27 -18.39 -2.65
N LYS A 34 42.52 -18.73 -2.98
CA LYS A 34 43.11 -20.07 -2.79
C LYS A 34 43.65 -20.29 -1.36
N SER A 35 43.47 -19.34 -0.44
CA SER A 35 43.87 -19.48 0.97
C SER A 35 42.91 -20.38 1.75
N GLU A 36 43.43 -21.24 2.63
CA GLU A 36 42.62 -22.09 3.53
C GLU A 36 41.67 -21.25 4.43
N ASN A 37 42.03 -20.01 4.73
CA ASN A 37 41.18 -19.02 5.40
C ASN A 37 41.20 -17.71 4.60
N VAL A 38 40.06 -17.33 4.03
CA VAL A 38 39.90 -16.06 3.30
C VAL A 38 39.88 -14.90 4.29
N GLN A 39 40.99 -14.16 4.37
CA GLN A 39 41.12 -12.97 5.21
C GLN A 39 41.19 -11.72 4.32
N PHE A 40 40.35 -10.73 4.63
CA PHE A 40 40.31 -9.46 3.93
C PHE A 40 41.22 -8.43 4.61
N ASP A 41 42.22 -7.96 3.87
CA ASP A 41 43.14 -6.92 4.34
C ASP A 41 42.82 -5.57 3.69
N LEU A 42 42.80 -4.50 4.49
CA LEU A 42 42.55 -3.14 4.01
C LEU A 42 43.71 -2.66 3.14
N GLN A 43 43.46 -2.42 1.87
CA GLN A 43 44.47 -1.98 0.90
C GLN A 43 44.39 -0.47 0.60
N ALA A 44 43.17 0.08 0.53
CA ALA A 44 42.99 1.50 0.22
C ALA A 44 41.75 2.11 0.89
N THR A 45 41.78 3.43 1.05
CA THR A 45 40.64 4.24 1.43
C THR A 45 40.47 5.33 0.37
N LEU A 46 39.37 5.24 -0.39
CA LEU A 46 39.00 6.19 -1.43
C LEU A 46 38.22 7.33 -0.78
N THR A 47 38.65 8.55 -1.05
CA THR A 47 38.08 9.79 -0.47
C THR A 47 37.53 10.68 -1.58
N GLY A 48 36.51 11.48 -1.27
CA GLY A 48 36.02 12.51 -2.20
C GLY A 48 34.51 12.72 -2.16
N HIS A 49 33.74 11.79 -1.58
CA HIS A 49 32.34 12.06 -1.24
C HIS A 49 32.25 13.12 -0.13
N GLU A 50 31.11 13.79 -0.05
CA GLU A 50 30.82 14.80 1.01
C GLU A 50 29.64 14.40 1.90
N GLY A 51 29.15 13.17 1.73
CA GLY A 51 27.97 12.64 2.41
C GLY A 51 28.04 11.13 2.56
N TRP A 52 27.00 10.56 3.19
CA TRP A 52 26.94 9.12 3.41
C TRP A 52 26.79 8.36 2.11
N ILE A 53 27.63 7.35 1.92
CA ILE A 53 27.56 6.44 0.78
C ILE A 53 26.46 5.41 1.05
N ARG A 54 25.52 5.29 0.11
CA ARG A 54 24.32 4.45 0.23
C ARG A 54 24.41 3.17 -0.59
N SER A 55 25.13 3.20 -1.72
CA SER A 55 25.29 2.02 -2.56
C SER A 55 26.70 1.91 -3.15
N LEU A 56 27.12 0.66 -3.34
CA LEU A 56 28.36 0.26 -3.99
C LEU A 56 28.02 -0.87 -4.96
N SER A 57 28.54 -0.83 -6.18
CA SER A 57 28.34 -1.90 -7.17
C SER A 57 29.59 -2.06 -8.02
N PHE A 58 30.14 -3.28 -8.07
CA PHE A 58 31.19 -3.66 -9.00
C PHE A 58 30.60 -4.21 -10.29
N ALA A 59 31.32 -4.03 -11.41
CA ALA A 59 31.14 -4.75 -12.65
C ALA A 59 32.46 -4.79 -13.43
N LYS A 60 32.72 -5.85 -14.20
CA LYS A 60 33.76 -5.79 -15.24
C LYS A 60 33.31 -4.79 -16.31
N GLU A 61 34.21 -4.05 -16.93
CA GLU A 61 33.90 -3.08 -18.01
C GLU A 61 33.44 -3.78 -19.30
N THR A 62 34.10 -4.88 -19.66
CA THR A 62 33.80 -5.75 -20.81
C THR A 62 33.70 -7.21 -20.37
N CYS A 63 33.26 -8.11 -21.25
CA CYS A 63 33.30 -9.55 -20.99
C CYS A 63 34.71 -10.17 -21.10
N ALA A 64 35.73 -9.40 -21.46
CA ALA A 64 37.09 -9.91 -21.58
C ALA A 64 37.63 -10.38 -20.21
N PRO A 65 38.38 -11.50 -20.16
CA PRO A 65 38.96 -11.99 -18.90
C PRO A 65 39.89 -10.99 -18.20
N ASP A 66 40.60 -10.18 -18.98
CA ASP A 66 41.55 -9.13 -18.57
C ASP A 66 40.89 -7.75 -18.42
N SER A 67 39.55 -7.70 -18.45
CA SER A 67 38.81 -6.44 -18.33
C SER A 67 39.00 -5.80 -16.95
N ASP A 68 39.17 -4.48 -16.97
CA ASP A 68 39.12 -3.66 -15.76
C ASP A 68 37.78 -3.81 -15.03
N LEU A 69 37.82 -3.64 -13.71
CA LEU A 69 36.65 -3.54 -12.86
C LEU A 69 36.26 -2.08 -12.66
N LEU A 70 34.97 -1.79 -12.73
CA LEU A 70 34.39 -0.51 -12.38
C LEU A 70 33.60 -0.63 -11.09
N LEU A 71 33.83 0.29 -10.16
CA LEU A 71 33.07 0.45 -8.93
C LEU A 71 32.24 1.73 -9.03
N ALA A 72 30.92 1.62 -8.96
CA ALA A 72 30.04 2.75 -8.77
C ALA A 72 29.80 2.98 -7.26
N SER A 73 29.95 4.21 -6.79
CA SER A 73 29.60 4.64 -5.43
C SER A 73 28.59 5.79 -5.45
N ALA A 74 27.41 5.55 -4.88
CA ALA A 74 26.31 6.51 -4.80
C ALA A 74 26.17 7.09 -3.39
N SER A 75 25.93 8.40 -3.28
CA SER A 75 25.97 9.11 -2.00
C SER A 75 24.87 10.17 -1.84
N GLN A 76 24.67 10.57 -0.59
CA GLN A 76 23.85 11.72 -0.19
C GLN A 76 24.43 13.07 -0.64
N ASP A 77 25.67 13.10 -1.12
CA ASP A 77 26.21 14.29 -1.78
C ASP A 77 25.62 14.54 -3.18
N LYS A 78 24.65 13.72 -3.60
CA LYS A 78 23.90 13.80 -4.88
C LYS A 78 24.68 13.32 -6.10
N TYR A 79 25.86 12.73 -5.89
CA TYR A 79 26.73 12.31 -6.97
C TYR A 79 26.99 10.81 -6.95
N VAL A 80 27.17 10.25 -8.14
CA VAL A 80 27.76 8.93 -8.32
C VAL A 80 29.21 9.10 -8.77
N ARG A 81 30.12 8.37 -8.14
CA ARG A 81 31.53 8.32 -8.54
C ARG A 81 31.86 6.95 -9.10
N ILE A 82 32.56 6.91 -10.22
CA ILE A 82 33.07 5.70 -10.82
C ILE A 82 34.56 5.59 -10.52
N TRP A 83 34.97 4.43 -10.02
CA TRP A 83 36.37 4.10 -9.74
C TRP A 83 36.79 2.94 -10.62
N ARG A 84 37.92 3.09 -11.30
CA ARG A 84 38.51 2.05 -12.15
C ARG A 84 39.54 1.26 -11.36
N PHE A 85 39.42 -0.06 -11.43
CA PHE A 85 40.31 -1.05 -10.85
C PHE A 85 41.02 -1.76 -11.99
N HIS A 86 42.31 -1.47 -12.14
CA HIS A 86 43.15 -2.01 -13.20
C HIS A 86 44.18 -2.99 -12.63
N GLN A 87 44.37 -4.12 -13.30
CA GLN A 87 45.45 -5.07 -12.98
C GLN A 87 46.70 -4.68 -13.75
N GLY A 88 47.75 -4.28 -13.03
CA GLY A 88 49.02 -3.88 -13.64
C GLY A 88 49.73 -2.77 -12.88
N ARG A 89 50.97 -2.53 -13.27
CA ARG A 89 51.79 -1.40 -12.77
C ARG A 89 51.60 -0.13 -13.58
N GLU A 90 51.12 -0.28 -14.81
CA GLU A 90 50.85 0.83 -15.70
C GLU A 90 49.51 1.45 -15.34
N LEU A 91 49.42 2.78 -15.43
CA LEU A 91 48.15 3.47 -15.27
C LEU A 91 47.45 3.49 -16.63
N PRO A 92 46.11 3.34 -16.67
CA PRO A 92 45.35 3.59 -17.89
C PRO A 92 45.71 4.96 -18.50
N ALA A 93 45.70 5.06 -19.84
CA ALA A 93 46.14 6.27 -20.55
C ALA A 93 45.40 7.55 -20.09
N ALA A 94 44.15 7.43 -19.65
CA ALA A 94 43.33 8.51 -19.10
C ALA A 94 43.81 9.04 -17.72
N ALA A 95 44.45 8.19 -16.90
CA ALA A 95 45.04 8.58 -15.63
C ALA A 95 46.51 9.06 -15.78
N ALA A 96 47.19 8.64 -16.84
CA ALA A 96 48.57 9.02 -17.14
C ALA A 96 48.71 10.44 -17.74
N SER A 97 47.66 10.97 -18.35
CA SER A 97 47.65 12.29 -19.00
C SER A 97 47.52 13.49 -18.05
N GLY A 98 47.42 13.25 -16.73
CA GLY A 98 47.53 14.29 -15.70
C GLY A 98 46.69 15.52 -15.98
N SER A 99 45.40 15.49 -15.62
CA SER A 99 44.53 16.68 -15.68
C SER A 99 45.21 17.87 -14.99
N ASP A 100 45.46 18.92 -15.76
CA ASP A 100 46.04 20.19 -15.32
C ASP A 100 45.24 20.73 -14.11
N PRO A 101 45.87 21.07 -12.97
CA PRO A 101 45.17 21.60 -11.78
C PRO A 101 44.40 22.91 -12.03
N SER A 102 44.46 23.46 -13.24
CA SER A 102 43.62 24.57 -13.70
C SER A 102 42.17 24.16 -14.04
N SER A 103 41.86 22.86 -14.18
CA SER A 103 40.51 22.36 -14.48
C SER A 103 39.60 22.22 -13.25
N ASP A 104 40.11 22.48 -12.03
CA ASP A 104 39.32 22.51 -10.79
C ASP A 104 38.27 23.64 -10.78
N ALA A 105 38.27 24.53 -11.78
CA ALA A 105 37.33 25.65 -11.89
C ALA A 105 35.89 25.25 -12.28
N TYR A 106 35.63 24.01 -12.71
CA TYR A 106 34.33 23.60 -13.27
C TYR A 106 33.62 22.45 -12.55
N LEU A 107 34.23 21.86 -11.51
CA LEU A 107 33.61 20.78 -10.73
C LEU A 107 33.13 21.31 -9.37
N PRO A 108 31.85 21.15 -9.00
CA PRO A 108 31.35 21.56 -7.69
C PRO A 108 31.86 20.61 -6.58
N GLY A 109 32.40 21.19 -5.49
CA GLY A 109 32.85 20.46 -4.29
C GLY A 109 34.34 20.11 -4.27
N LYS A 110 34.77 19.31 -3.29
CA LYS A 110 36.14 18.75 -3.25
C LYS A 110 36.28 17.68 -4.35
N SER A 111 36.79 18.07 -5.52
CA SER A 111 37.19 17.13 -6.57
C SER A 111 38.10 16.03 -6.00
N PRO A 112 37.79 14.73 -6.20
CA PRO A 112 38.69 13.66 -5.80
C PRO A 112 40.03 13.84 -6.50
N SER A 113 41.14 13.69 -5.78
CA SER A 113 42.45 13.68 -6.45
C SER A 113 42.51 12.48 -7.39
N ASN A 114 42.96 12.68 -8.64
CA ASN A 114 43.30 11.59 -9.59
C ASN A 114 44.51 10.74 -9.15
N LYS A 115 44.81 10.71 -7.85
CA LYS A 115 45.89 9.92 -7.26
C LYS A 115 45.51 8.44 -7.34
N ALA A 116 46.32 7.68 -8.07
CA ALA A 116 46.20 6.23 -8.10
C ALA A 116 46.53 5.61 -6.73
N HIS A 117 45.62 4.80 -6.20
CA HIS A 117 45.86 3.96 -5.03
C HIS A 117 46.43 2.62 -5.50
N ARG A 118 47.69 2.33 -5.18
CA ARG A 118 48.33 1.06 -5.55
C ARG A 118 48.06 0.00 -4.49
N LEU A 119 47.67 -1.20 -4.92
CA LEU A 119 47.34 -2.34 -4.08
C LEU A 119 48.19 -3.54 -4.50
N GLN A 120 48.46 -4.45 -3.56
CA GLN A 120 49.12 -5.72 -3.85
C GLN A 120 48.35 -6.86 -3.19
N SER A 121 48.01 -7.89 -3.97
CA SER A 121 47.32 -9.08 -3.48
C SER A 121 47.64 -10.28 -4.36
N ALA A 122 47.77 -11.48 -3.77
CA ALA A 122 48.14 -12.72 -4.47
C ALA A 122 49.35 -12.59 -5.43
N GLY A 123 50.33 -11.74 -5.08
CA GLY A 123 51.51 -11.49 -5.92
C GLY A 123 51.26 -10.63 -7.18
N LYS A 124 50.03 -10.11 -7.36
CA LYS A 124 49.64 -9.22 -8.44
C LYS A 124 49.56 -7.77 -7.97
N ASP A 125 49.95 -6.86 -8.86
CA ASP A 125 49.86 -5.41 -8.65
C ASP A 125 48.53 -4.90 -9.22
N PHE A 126 47.79 -4.11 -8.45
CA PHE A 126 46.56 -3.45 -8.86
C PHE A 126 46.63 -1.94 -8.62
N SER A 127 45.82 -1.19 -9.36
CA SER A 127 45.63 0.24 -9.12
C SER A 127 44.15 0.62 -9.11
N VAL A 128 43.80 1.56 -8.23
CA VAL A 128 42.46 2.17 -8.19
C VAL A 128 42.58 3.64 -8.50
N THR A 129 41.89 4.08 -9.55
CA THR A 129 41.86 5.48 -9.98
C THR A 129 40.42 5.99 -10.01
N PHE A 130 40.27 7.29 -9.78
CA PHE A 130 39.01 7.97 -10.04
C PHE A 130 38.80 8.06 -11.56
N GLU A 131 37.65 7.62 -12.05
CA GLU A 131 37.33 7.57 -13.47
C GLU A 131 36.38 8.71 -13.87
N ALA A 132 35.23 8.79 -13.20
CA ALA A 132 34.17 9.72 -13.60
C ALA A 132 33.30 10.19 -12.41
N LEU A 133 32.81 11.44 -12.53
CA LEU A 133 31.77 12.01 -11.67
C LEU A 133 30.47 12.09 -12.48
N LEU A 134 29.40 11.42 -12.05
CA LEU A 134 28.10 11.50 -12.71
C LEU A 134 27.27 12.60 -12.06
N LEU A 135 26.93 13.61 -12.87
CA LEU A 135 26.18 14.81 -12.48
C LEU A 135 24.78 14.74 -13.11
N GLY A 136 23.72 14.73 -12.31
CA GLY A 136 22.34 14.79 -12.85
C GLY A 136 21.22 14.77 -11.82
N HIS A 137 21.42 14.10 -10.69
CA HIS A 137 20.45 14.09 -9.59
C HIS A 137 20.48 15.38 -8.77
N GLU A 138 19.33 15.79 -8.23
CA GLU A 138 19.17 17.03 -7.46
C GLU A 138 19.09 16.79 -5.93
N ASP A 139 19.08 15.53 -5.53
CA ASP A 139 18.96 15.08 -4.14
C ASP A 139 19.72 13.76 -3.92
N TRP A 140 19.63 13.21 -2.71
CA TRP A 140 20.41 12.05 -2.26
C TRP A 140 20.20 10.83 -3.15
N ILE A 141 21.29 10.18 -3.56
CA ILE A 141 21.22 8.95 -4.33
C ILE A 141 21.26 7.76 -3.37
N TYR A 142 20.29 6.86 -3.49
CA TYR A 142 20.17 5.67 -2.62
C TYR A 142 20.72 4.40 -3.25
N SER A 143 20.56 4.23 -4.57
CA SER A 143 21.00 3.04 -5.28
C SER A 143 21.79 3.42 -6.53
N ALA A 144 22.82 2.63 -6.81
CA ALA A 144 23.53 2.57 -8.08
C ALA A 144 23.79 1.09 -8.38
N ARG A 145 23.33 0.58 -9.53
CA ARG A 145 23.42 -0.84 -9.90
C ARG A 145 23.79 -0.99 -11.37
N TRP A 146 24.86 -1.75 -11.60
CA TRP A 146 25.29 -2.12 -12.94
C TRP A 146 24.36 -3.18 -13.54
N GLN A 147 24.17 -3.11 -14.85
CA GLN A 147 23.61 -4.16 -15.68
C GLN A 147 24.41 -4.20 -16.98
N ARG A 148 24.74 -5.41 -17.42
CA ARG A 148 25.30 -5.66 -18.75
C ARG A 148 24.15 -6.05 -19.67
N GLN A 149 24.04 -5.37 -20.81
CA GLN A 149 23.08 -5.68 -21.85
C GLN A 149 23.62 -6.78 -22.78
N ASP A 150 22.73 -7.38 -23.57
CA ASP A 150 23.06 -8.49 -24.48
C ASP A 150 24.14 -8.12 -25.53
N ASP A 151 24.32 -6.83 -25.83
CA ASP A 151 25.30 -6.29 -26.79
C ASP A 151 26.64 -5.89 -26.13
N ASP A 152 26.91 -6.41 -24.94
CA ASP A 152 28.09 -6.12 -24.11
C ASP A 152 28.17 -4.66 -23.61
N LYS A 153 27.10 -3.88 -23.77
CA LYS A 153 27.04 -2.53 -23.20
C LYS A 153 26.83 -2.60 -21.70
N LEU A 154 27.67 -1.86 -20.97
CA LEU A 154 27.57 -1.72 -19.53
C LEU A 154 26.81 -0.44 -19.19
N GLN A 155 25.68 -0.59 -18.50
CA GLN A 155 24.84 0.52 -18.08
C GLN A 155 24.72 0.57 -16.55
N LEU A 156 24.67 1.79 -16.01
CA LEU A 156 24.43 2.03 -14.59
C LEU A 156 23.04 2.59 -14.36
N LEU A 157 22.27 2.01 -13.46
CA LEU A 157 21.03 2.60 -12.97
C LEU A 157 21.26 3.27 -11.64
N SER A 158 20.96 4.57 -11.52
CA SER A 158 20.92 5.28 -10.24
C SER A 158 19.51 5.71 -9.88
N THR A 159 19.18 5.71 -8.59
CA THR A 159 17.88 6.18 -8.06
C THR A 159 18.06 7.16 -6.91
N SER A 160 17.24 8.21 -6.91
CA SER A 160 17.44 9.37 -6.05
C SER A 160 16.18 9.79 -5.28
N ALA A 161 16.42 10.48 -4.17
CA ALA A 161 15.44 11.17 -3.35
C ALA A 161 14.67 12.27 -4.13
N ASP A 162 15.16 12.66 -5.31
CA ASP A 162 14.52 13.63 -6.21
C ASP A 162 13.38 13.06 -7.08
N ASN A 163 12.88 11.86 -6.76
CA ASN A 163 11.87 11.13 -7.54
C ASN A 163 12.27 10.76 -8.97
N SER A 164 13.57 10.75 -9.28
CA SER A 164 14.08 10.32 -10.58
C SER A 164 15.00 9.11 -10.49
N LEU A 165 15.03 8.36 -11.57
CA LEU A 165 16.04 7.37 -11.88
C LEU A 165 16.78 7.79 -13.15
N ALA A 166 18.06 7.48 -13.24
CA ALA A 166 18.86 7.75 -14.41
C ALA A 166 19.61 6.49 -14.85
N ILE A 167 19.67 6.27 -16.16
CA ILE A 167 20.45 5.21 -16.80
C ILE A 167 21.65 5.87 -17.46
N TRP A 168 22.85 5.46 -17.05
CA TRP A 168 24.11 6.02 -17.50
C TRP A 168 24.87 5.03 -18.37
N GLU A 169 25.51 5.54 -19.40
CA GLU A 169 26.36 4.79 -20.32
C GLU A 169 27.62 5.60 -20.65
N ALA A 170 28.75 4.92 -20.82
CA ALA A 170 29.96 5.53 -21.33
C ALA A 170 29.87 5.64 -22.85
N ASP A 171 29.99 6.85 -23.39
CA ASP A 171 30.04 7.04 -24.83
C ASP A 171 31.27 6.34 -25.42
N SER A 172 31.05 5.40 -26.35
CA SER A 172 32.12 4.59 -26.95
C SER A 172 33.22 5.39 -27.65
N SER A 173 32.93 6.62 -28.09
CA SER A 173 33.88 7.46 -28.82
C SER A 173 34.76 8.32 -27.92
N SER A 174 34.20 8.83 -26.82
CA SER A 174 34.85 9.80 -25.93
C SER A 174 35.21 9.23 -24.54
N GLY A 175 34.61 8.10 -24.16
CA GLY A 175 34.70 7.54 -22.81
C GLY A 175 33.95 8.36 -21.74
N ILE A 176 33.24 9.42 -22.15
CA ILE A 176 32.49 10.29 -21.24
C ILE A 176 31.18 9.61 -20.87
N TRP A 177 30.87 9.58 -19.58
CA TRP A 177 29.61 9.06 -19.08
C TRP A 177 28.47 10.05 -19.29
N VAL A 178 27.40 9.60 -19.93
CA VAL A 178 26.19 10.40 -20.21
C VAL A 178 24.94 9.71 -19.67
N SER A 179 23.93 10.51 -19.34
CA SER A 179 22.61 9.98 -18.96
C SER A 179 21.81 9.69 -20.22
N MET A 180 21.61 8.41 -20.54
CA MET A 180 20.85 7.94 -21.70
C MET A 180 19.34 8.10 -21.51
N ALA A 181 18.87 7.85 -20.29
CA ALA A 181 17.46 8.02 -19.94
C ALA A 181 17.34 8.56 -18.52
N ARG A 182 16.35 9.43 -18.31
CA ARG A 182 15.94 9.87 -16.98
C ARG A 182 14.44 9.68 -16.86
N LEU A 183 14.02 8.85 -15.91
CA LEU A 183 12.62 8.47 -15.70
C LEU A 183 12.16 8.89 -14.31
N GLY A 184 10.85 8.91 -14.09
CA GLY A 184 10.22 9.36 -12.84
C GLY A 184 9.66 10.78 -12.92
N GLU A 185 9.36 11.36 -11.76
CA GLU A 185 8.71 12.66 -11.64
C GLU A 185 9.79 13.74 -11.54
N ILE A 186 10.11 14.42 -12.64
CA ILE A 186 11.07 15.55 -12.64
C ILE A 186 10.34 16.79 -12.11
N SER A 187 10.08 16.85 -10.80
CA SER A 187 9.46 18.03 -10.20
C SER A 187 10.53 19.04 -9.76
N ARG A 188 10.49 20.24 -10.37
CA ARG A 188 11.22 21.45 -9.91
C ARG A 188 10.60 22.07 -8.65
N GLU A 189 9.44 21.58 -8.23
CA GLU A 189 8.62 22.18 -7.17
C GLU A 189 8.74 21.31 -5.90
N LYS A 190 9.90 21.42 -5.24
CA LYS A 190 10.09 20.91 -3.88
C LYS A 190 9.22 21.74 -2.93
N GLY A 191 7.98 21.32 -2.73
CA GLY A 191 7.06 22.07 -1.88
C GLY A 191 5.77 21.36 -1.57
N ALA A 192 5.81 20.23 -0.85
CA ALA A 192 4.66 19.88 -0.02
C ALA A 192 5.05 18.96 1.14
N THR A 193 4.38 19.21 2.25
CA THR A 193 4.61 18.60 3.56
C THR A 193 4.47 17.07 3.53
N THR A 194 4.87 16.43 4.63
CA THR A 194 4.81 14.97 4.85
C THR A 194 3.44 14.34 4.66
N ALA A 195 2.37 15.13 4.55
CA ALA A 195 1.02 14.65 4.30
C ALA A 195 0.72 14.41 2.80
N THR A 196 1.34 15.14 1.85
CA THR A 196 0.96 15.01 0.41
C THR A 196 1.99 15.37 -0.66
N GLY A 197 3.20 15.85 -0.39
CA GLY A 197 4.06 16.23 -1.53
C GLY A 197 5.55 16.26 -1.33
N SER A 198 6.03 15.23 -0.65
CA SER A 198 7.06 14.44 -1.29
C SER A 198 6.50 13.03 -1.41
N THR A 199 6.17 12.60 -2.63
CA THR A 199 6.00 11.18 -2.98
C THR A 199 7.18 10.32 -2.48
N GLY A 200 8.27 10.98 -2.06
CA GLY A 200 9.38 10.44 -1.31
C GLY A 200 10.22 9.65 -2.29
N GLY A 201 11.38 10.20 -2.64
CA GLY A 201 12.14 9.69 -3.78
C GLY A 201 12.54 8.23 -3.68
N PHE A 202 13.11 7.76 -4.77
CA PHE A 202 13.32 6.35 -5.02
C PHE A 202 14.46 5.82 -4.16
N TRP A 203 14.11 4.95 -3.21
CA TRP A 203 15.04 4.35 -2.25
C TRP A 203 15.82 3.18 -2.84
N THR A 204 15.28 2.56 -3.89
CA THR A 204 15.95 1.48 -4.60
C THR A 204 15.55 1.49 -6.07
N GLY A 205 16.47 0.99 -6.90
CA GLY A 205 16.29 0.76 -8.33
C GLY A 205 16.84 -0.62 -8.68
N LEU A 206 16.08 -1.35 -9.48
CA LEU A 206 16.37 -2.71 -9.89
C LEU A 206 16.26 -2.80 -11.40
N TRP A 207 17.24 -3.45 -12.02
CA TRP A 207 17.11 -3.97 -13.37
C TRP A 207 16.31 -5.28 -13.34
N SER A 208 15.55 -5.54 -14.39
CA SER A 208 15.19 -6.91 -14.71
C SER A 208 16.45 -7.71 -15.08
N PRO A 209 16.45 -9.04 -14.89
CA PRO A 209 17.61 -9.86 -15.22
C PRO A 209 18.08 -9.74 -16.68
N ASP A 210 17.14 -9.48 -17.60
CA ASP A 210 17.39 -9.29 -19.03
C ASP A 210 17.75 -7.84 -19.40
N GLY A 211 17.80 -6.91 -18.45
CA GLY A 211 18.14 -5.49 -18.68
C GLY A 211 17.09 -4.67 -19.44
N LYS A 212 15.94 -5.25 -19.80
CA LYS A 212 14.89 -4.60 -20.62
C LYS A 212 13.85 -3.84 -19.81
N SER A 213 13.83 -4.01 -18.50
CA SER A 213 12.93 -3.33 -17.59
C SER A 213 13.69 -2.77 -16.39
N VAL A 214 13.19 -1.67 -15.86
CA VAL A 214 13.66 -1.10 -14.60
C VAL A 214 12.50 -0.88 -13.66
N ALA A 215 12.72 -1.11 -12.37
CA ALA A 215 11.74 -0.88 -11.33
C ALA A 215 12.32 -0.08 -10.17
N CYS A 216 11.52 0.78 -9.55
CA CYS A 216 11.90 1.51 -8.36
C CYS A 216 10.79 1.49 -7.30
N LEU A 217 11.18 1.72 -6.05
CA LEU A 217 10.26 1.78 -4.91
C LEU A 217 10.33 3.17 -4.25
N GLY A 218 9.18 3.83 -4.17
CA GLY A 218 9.01 5.11 -3.48
C GLY A 218 8.56 4.96 -2.03
N ARG A 219 8.37 6.08 -1.33
CA ARG A 219 7.94 6.08 0.07
C ARG A 219 6.51 5.55 0.29
N THR A 220 5.64 5.69 -0.70
CA THR A 220 4.23 5.27 -0.66
C THR A 220 4.02 3.75 -0.81
N GLY A 221 5.09 2.98 -0.98
CA GLY A 221 5.06 1.51 -1.06
C GLY A 221 4.76 0.93 -2.42
N SER A 222 4.29 1.74 -3.35
CA SER A 222 4.04 1.28 -4.71
C SER A 222 5.32 1.25 -5.51
N TRP A 223 5.47 0.19 -6.30
CA TRP A 223 6.50 0.09 -7.29
C TRP A 223 6.15 0.95 -8.49
N ARG A 224 7.17 1.50 -9.15
CA ARG A 224 7.06 2.03 -10.50
C ARG A 224 7.93 1.17 -11.40
N ARG A 225 7.47 0.89 -12.62
CA ARG A 225 8.20 0.06 -13.58
C ARG A 225 8.17 0.72 -14.94
N TRP A 226 9.27 0.60 -15.67
CA TRP A 226 9.38 0.97 -17.06
C TRP A 226 9.99 -0.19 -17.85
N GLU A 227 9.56 -0.33 -19.09
CA GLU A 227 10.07 -1.30 -20.06
C GLU A 227 10.62 -0.56 -21.27
N TYR A 228 11.79 -0.97 -21.74
CA TYR A 228 12.42 -0.38 -22.91
C TYR A 228 11.75 -0.94 -24.18
N VAL A 229 11.33 -0.03 -25.06
CA VAL A 229 10.70 -0.35 -26.35
C VAL A 229 11.72 -0.07 -27.45
N PRO A 230 12.42 -1.09 -27.99
CA PRO A 230 13.52 -0.88 -28.93
C PRO A 230 13.10 -0.20 -30.24
N ALA A 231 11.84 -0.39 -30.66
CA ALA A 231 11.31 0.21 -31.89
C ALA A 231 11.20 1.74 -31.83
N GLU A 232 11.01 2.29 -30.64
CA GLU A 232 10.83 3.74 -30.40
C GLU A 232 12.02 4.38 -29.68
N ASP A 233 13.01 3.58 -29.29
CA ASP A 233 14.15 3.98 -28.45
C ASP A 233 13.71 4.74 -27.19
N PHE A 234 12.68 4.21 -26.53
CA PHE A 234 12.01 4.89 -25.41
C PHE A 234 11.67 3.92 -24.27
N TRP A 235 11.68 4.45 -23.04
CA TRP A 235 11.29 3.73 -21.84
C TRP A 235 9.84 4.00 -21.49
N GLN A 236 8.98 3.02 -21.73
CA GLN A 236 7.55 3.16 -21.51
C GLN A 236 7.18 2.78 -20.06
N PRO A 237 6.36 3.58 -19.35
CA PRO A 237 5.84 3.20 -18.04
C PRO A 237 4.90 1.98 -18.14
N CYS A 238 4.94 1.12 -17.13
CA CYS A 238 4.11 -0.06 -17.02
C CYS A 238 3.34 -0.09 -15.70
N VAL A 239 2.22 -0.80 -15.70
CA VAL A 239 1.51 -1.15 -14.47
C VAL A 239 2.45 -1.98 -13.58
N ALA A 240 2.53 -1.58 -12.32
CA ALA A 240 3.43 -2.16 -11.33
C ALA A 240 2.64 -2.53 -10.07
N ILE A 241 3.27 -3.31 -9.20
CA ILE A 241 2.65 -3.77 -7.96
C ILE A 241 2.45 -2.57 -7.03
N SER A 242 1.20 -2.38 -6.58
CA SER A 242 0.85 -1.44 -5.51
C SER A 242 0.28 -2.20 -4.31
N GLY A 243 0.17 -1.49 -3.19
CA GLY A 243 -0.35 -2.03 -1.95
C GLY A 243 0.06 -1.17 -0.76
N HIS A 244 -0.53 -1.47 0.39
CA HIS A 244 -0.25 -0.72 1.60
C HIS A 244 1.18 -0.96 2.13
N THR A 245 1.77 0.04 2.77
CA THR A 245 3.10 -0.10 3.41
C THR A 245 3.04 -0.52 4.87
N ARG A 246 1.87 -0.39 5.50
CA ARG A 246 1.61 -0.76 6.89
C ARG A 246 0.33 -1.59 6.97
N ALA A 247 0.05 -2.12 8.15
CA ALA A 247 -1.12 -2.95 8.44
C ALA A 247 -2.42 -2.38 7.84
N VAL A 248 -3.20 -3.24 7.18
CA VAL A 248 -4.53 -2.91 6.67
C VAL A 248 -5.52 -3.04 7.82
N THR A 249 -6.07 -1.92 8.27
CA THR A 249 -6.85 -1.83 9.52
C THR A 249 -8.34 -2.00 9.30
N GLY A 250 -8.85 -1.59 8.13
CA GLY A 250 -10.25 -1.71 7.77
C GLY A 250 -10.44 -2.03 6.29
N ILE A 251 -11.49 -2.78 5.97
CA ILE A 251 -11.89 -3.09 4.59
C ILE A 251 -13.41 -3.06 4.46
N THR A 252 -13.89 -2.67 3.30
CA THR A 252 -15.32 -2.75 2.96
C THR A 252 -15.50 -2.90 1.46
N TRP A 253 -16.42 -3.75 1.05
CA TRP A 253 -16.92 -3.72 -0.32
C TRP A 253 -17.86 -2.52 -0.49
N ALA A 254 -17.92 -1.99 -1.71
CA ALA A 254 -19.06 -1.17 -2.13
C ALA A 254 -20.35 -1.98 -1.94
N LYS A 255 -21.49 -1.33 -1.62
CA LYS A 255 -22.74 -2.07 -1.36
C LYS A 255 -23.24 -2.85 -2.59
N ASN A 256 -22.86 -2.42 -3.79
CA ASN A 256 -23.12 -3.13 -5.05
C ASN A 256 -22.11 -4.27 -5.33
N GLY A 257 -21.08 -4.43 -4.50
CA GLY A 257 -20.00 -5.40 -4.66
C GLY A 257 -19.05 -5.11 -5.82
N GLU A 258 -19.05 -3.93 -6.44
CA GLU A 258 -18.28 -3.66 -7.67
C GLU A 258 -16.80 -3.37 -7.42
N TYR A 259 -16.45 -2.84 -6.25
CA TYR A 259 -15.06 -2.58 -5.84
C TYR A 259 -14.87 -2.78 -4.33
N LEU A 260 -13.61 -2.87 -3.92
CA LEU A 260 -13.16 -3.05 -2.54
C LEU A 260 -12.39 -1.81 -2.10
N LEU A 261 -12.76 -1.25 -0.95
CA LEU A 261 -12.02 -0.20 -0.26
C LEU A 261 -11.23 -0.78 0.90
N SER A 262 -10.02 -0.29 1.09
CA SER A 262 -9.15 -0.63 2.21
C SER A 262 -8.53 0.61 2.83
N THR A 263 -8.46 0.63 4.16
CA THR A 263 -7.74 1.65 4.95
C THR A 263 -6.58 1.04 5.70
N SER A 264 -5.55 1.84 5.94
CA SER A 264 -4.32 1.37 6.57
C SER A 264 -3.70 2.42 7.50
N SER A 265 -2.87 1.93 8.42
CA SER A 265 -1.95 2.78 9.18
C SER A 265 -0.90 3.46 8.29
N ASP A 266 -0.81 3.16 7.00
CA ASP A 266 -0.03 3.95 6.04
C ASP A 266 -0.71 5.26 5.64
N GLN A 267 -1.85 5.56 6.26
CA GLN A 267 -2.60 6.81 6.13
C GLN A 267 -3.28 6.96 4.77
N THR A 268 -3.43 5.86 4.02
CA THR A 268 -4.15 5.84 2.74
C THR A 268 -5.42 5.00 2.79
N THR A 269 -6.43 5.47 2.06
CA THR A 269 -7.55 4.65 1.60
C THR A 269 -7.31 4.30 0.14
N ARG A 270 -7.43 3.02 -0.22
CA ARG A 270 -7.22 2.52 -1.58
C ARG A 270 -8.44 1.78 -2.09
N LEU A 271 -8.73 1.94 -3.38
CA LEU A 271 -9.83 1.26 -4.10
C LEU A 271 -9.24 0.25 -5.06
N HIS A 272 -9.67 -1.01 -4.94
CA HIS A 272 -9.27 -2.09 -5.82
C HIS A 272 -10.50 -2.67 -6.54
N THR A 273 -10.35 -2.96 -7.83
CA THR A 273 -11.34 -3.73 -8.59
C THR A 273 -10.67 -4.55 -9.68
N ARG A 274 -11.45 -5.40 -10.35
CA ARG A 274 -11.00 -6.20 -11.48
C ARG A 274 -10.90 -5.32 -12.72
N TRP A 275 -9.82 -5.49 -13.43
CA TRP A 275 -9.66 -4.98 -14.78
C TRP A 275 -10.09 -6.05 -15.77
N ASP A 276 -11.14 -5.77 -16.53
CA ASP A 276 -11.71 -6.72 -17.48
C ASP A 276 -11.08 -6.50 -18.86
N ARG A 277 -10.10 -7.34 -19.20
CA ARG A 277 -9.55 -7.43 -20.56
C ARG A 277 -9.97 -8.77 -21.17
N PRO A 278 -10.28 -8.82 -22.49
CA PRO A 278 -10.58 -10.06 -23.17
C PRO A 278 -9.52 -11.14 -22.91
N GLY A 279 -9.89 -12.18 -22.14
CA GLY A 279 -9.03 -13.31 -21.82
C GLY A 279 -8.09 -13.15 -20.62
N ASN A 280 -8.12 -12.03 -19.88
CA ASN A 280 -7.32 -11.87 -18.66
C ASN A 280 -7.98 -10.91 -17.65
N GLU A 281 -8.56 -11.45 -16.58
CA GLU A 281 -9.07 -10.67 -15.45
C GLU A 281 -8.00 -10.54 -14.36
N THR A 282 -7.62 -9.32 -14.01
CA THR A 282 -6.60 -9.06 -12.98
C THR A 282 -7.05 -7.97 -12.02
N TRP A 283 -6.63 -8.05 -10.75
CA TRP A 283 -6.96 -7.05 -9.73
C TRP A 283 -5.90 -5.95 -9.68
N HIS A 284 -6.35 -4.69 -9.62
CA HIS A 284 -5.46 -3.52 -9.53
C HIS A 284 -6.03 -2.47 -8.59
N GLU A 285 -5.14 -1.66 -8.00
CA GLU A 285 -5.52 -0.38 -7.39
C GLU A 285 -5.94 0.58 -8.51
N MET A 286 -7.19 1.02 -8.48
CA MET A 286 -7.74 1.93 -9.49
C MET A 286 -7.87 3.35 -8.96
N SER A 287 -7.86 3.55 -7.65
CA SER A 287 -7.95 4.87 -7.06
C SER A 287 -7.35 4.86 -5.66
N ARG A 288 -6.83 6.01 -5.23
CA ARG A 288 -6.45 6.30 -3.84
C ARG A 288 -7.36 7.38 -3.28
N PRO A 289 -8.60 7.05 -2.86
CA PRO A 289 -9.59 8.06 -2.49
C PRO A 289 -9.14 9.05 -1.42
N GLN A 290 -8.28 8.63 -0.49
CA GLN A 290 -7.86 9.44 0.65
C GLN A 290 -6.38 9.24 0.93
N ILE A 291 -5.66 10.35 1.09
CA ILE A 291 -4.32 10.40 1.69
C ILE A 291 -4.46 11.30 2.92
N HIS A 292 -4.13 10.77 4.08
CA HIS A 292 -4.38 11.39 5.37
C HIS A 292 -3.06 11.67 6.11
N GLY A 293 -3.12 12.42 7.22
CA GLY A 293 -1.97 12.66 8.10
C GLY A 293 -1.96 11.80 9.38
N TYR A 294 -3.00 11.01 9.59
CA TYR A 294 -3.19 10.12 10.75
C TYR A 294 -3.48 8.71 10.29
N ASP A 295 -3.07 7.74 11.11
CA ASP A 295 -3.34 6.31 10.88
C ASP A 295 -4.87 6.09 10.80
N LEU A 296 -5.31 5.39 9.76
CA LEU A 296 -6.73 5.08 9.56
C LEU A 296 -7.08 3.81 10.34
N ASN A 297 -8.25 3.79 10.98
CA ASN A 297 -8.68 2.71 11.89
C ASN A 297 -9.85 1.90 11.32
N CYS A 298 -10.79 2.55 10.64
CA CYS A 298 -12.01 1.90 10.17
C CYS A 298 -12.58 2.61 8.94
N ILE A 299 -13.36 1.86 8.16
CA ILE A 299 -14.04 2.31 6.95
C ILE A 299 -15.31 1.49 6.74
N ASP A 300 -16.34 2.12 6.18
CA ASP A 300 -17.53 1.44 5.66
C ASP A 300 -18.09 2.26 4.49
N SER A 301 -18.67 1.55 3.53
CA SER A 301 -19.25 2.15 2.33
C SER A 301 -20.67 2.61 2.61
N VAL A 302 -21.02 3.79 2.10
CA VAL A 302 -22.38 4.34 2.11
C VAL A 302 -22.88 4.25 0.66
N GLY A 303 -23.56 3.14 0.34
CA GLY A 303 -24.02 2.87 -1.02
C GLY A 303 -22.89 2.44 -1.97
N ALA A 304 -22.93 2.94 -3.20
CA ALA A 304 -22.04 2.50 -4.29
C ALA A 304 -20.93 3.50 -4.63
N SER A 305 -21.02 4.75 -4.18
CA SER A 305 -20.11 5.84 -4.58
C SER A 305 -19.71 6.75 -3.41
N GLN A 306 -19.99 6.35 -2.17
CA GLN A 306 -19.57 7.08 -0.97
C GLN A 306 -19.03 6.14 0.09
N PHE A 307 -18.19 6.66 0.96
CA PHE A 307 -17.73 5.96 2.15
C PHE A 307 -17.45 6.91 3.30
N VAL A 308 -17.43 6.36 4.51
CA VAL A 308 -17.02 7.05 5.73
C VAL A 308 -15.77 6.37 6.29
N SER A 309 -14.78 7.17 6.66
CA SER A 309 -13.56 6.69 7.32
C SER A 309 -13.40 7.29 8.71
N GLY A 310 -12.78 6.51 9.60
CA GLY A 310 -12.33 6.94 10.92
C GLY A 310 -10.82 6.73 11.06
N ALA A 311 -10.15 7.68 11.70
CA ALA A 311 -8.70 7.70 11.91
C ALA A 311 -8.36 7.89 13.39
N ASP A 312 -7.07 8.03 13.70
CA ASP A 312 -6.55 8.63 14.94
C ASP A 312 -6.81 10.15 15.02
N GLU A 313 -7.98 10.56 14.52
CA GLU A 313 -8.59 11.87 14.64
C GLU A 313 -9.91 11.73 15.44
N LYS A 314 -10.43 12.83 15.99
CA LYS A 314 -11.65 12.84 16.81
C LYS A 314 -12.95 12.98 16.01
N LEU A 315 -12.85 12.86 14.68
CA LEU A 315 -13.96 13.02 13.75
C LEU A 315 -13.91 11.92 12.69
N MET A 316 -15.02 11.72 12.01
CA MET A 316 -15.09 10.88 10.81
C MET A 316 -15.20 11.76 9.58
N ARG A 317 -14.73 11.26 8.44
CA ARG A 317 -14.75 11.99 7.16
C ARG A 317 -15.55 11.20 6.14
N VAL A 318 -16.37 11.93 5.38
CA VAL A 318 -17.19 11.39 4.30
C VAL A 318 -16.57 11.78 2.97
N PHE A 319 -16.42 10.81 2.08
CA PHE A 319 -15.88 11.01 0.74
C PHE A 319 -16.88 10.53 -0.30
N SER A 320 -16.93 11.23 -1.43
CA SER A 320 -17.79 10.90 -2.57
C SER A 320 -16.96 10.67 -3.82
N GLU A 321 -17.36 9.70 -4.63
CA GLU A 321 -16.70 9.38 -5.89
C GLU A 321 -16.80 10.55 -6.88
N PRO A 322 -15.68 11.02 -7.44
CA PRO A 322 -15.71 12.02 -8.49
C PRO A 322 -15.98 11.40 -9.86
N LYS A 323 -16.59 12.20 -10.74
CA LYS A 323 -16.97 11.85 -12.11
C LYS A 323 -15.80 11.28 -12.92
N ALA A 324 -14.61 11.86 -12.79
CA ALA A 324 -13.45 11.40 -13.54
C ALA A 324 -13.03 9.97 -13.15
N VAL A 325 -13.10 9.63 -11.85
CA VAL A 325 -12.82 8.27 -11.37
C VAL A 325 -13.94 7.31 -11.79
N ALA A 326 -15.21 7.70 -11.63
CA ALA A 326 -16.35 6.88 -12.05
C ALA A 326 -16.29 6.53 -13.56
N SER A 327 -15.95 7.51 -14.39
CA SER A 327 -15.80 7.33 -15.84
C SER A 327 -14.64 6.38 -16.19
N MET A 328 -13.53 6.49 -15.47
CA MET A 328 -12.39 5.57 -15.62
C MET A 328 -12.73 4.15 -15.17
N LEU A 329 -13.41 3.99 -14.03
CA LEU A 329 -13.86 2.68 -13.55
C LEU A 329 -14.85 2.03 -14.51
N ASN A 330 -15.74 2.82 -15.12
CA ASN A 330 -16.64 2.33 -16.16
C ASN A 330 -15.87 1.82 -17.38
N ARG A 331 -14.89 2.60 -17.87
CA ARG A 331 -14.07 2.22 -19.02
C ARG A 331 -13.23 0.96 -18.77
N LEU A 332 -12.59 0.87 -17.61
CA LEU A 332 -11.63 -0.20 -17.32
C LEU A 332 -12.30 -1.47 -16.76
N ALA A 333 -13.34 -1.33 -15.95
CA ALA A 333 -13.93 -2.45 -15.21
C ALA A 333 -15.41 -2.71 -15.56
N GLY A 334 -16.03 -1.87 -16.40
CA GLY A 334 -17.45 -2.01 -16.75
C GLY A 334 -18.41 -1.78 -15.57
N ILE A 335 -17.96 -1.06 -14.53
CA ILE A 335 -18.73 -0.80 -13.30
C ILE A 335 -19.30 0.63 -13.31
N GLY A 336 -20.34 0.90 -12.51
CA GLY A 336 -20.94 2.25 -12.41
C GLY A 336 -21.82 2.70 -13.59
N GLY A 337 -22.13 1.84 -14.57
CA GLY A 337 -22.91 2.17 -15.77
C GLY A 337 -24.38 2.60 -15.59
N GLY A 338 -24.84 2.74 -14.35
CA GLY A 338 -26.18 3.23 -13.99
C GLY A 338 -26.18 4.40 -13.00
N MET A 339 -25.01 4.98 -12.69
CA MET A 339 -24.91 6.12 -11.78
C MET A 339 -25.24 7.44 -12.49
N ASP A 340 -25.86 8.38 -11.79
CA ASP A 340 -26.08 9.74 -12.29
C ASP A 340 -24.77 10.54 -12.19
N VAL A 341 -23.96 10.45 -13.24
CA VAL A 341 -22.66 11.11 -13.35
C VAL A 341 -22.78 12.64 -13.44
N GLN A 342 -23.98 13.20 -13.69
CA GLN A 342 -24.15 14.65 -13.87
C GLN A 342 -24.03 15.44 -12.57
N ASN A 343 -24.39 14.83 -11.43
CA ASN A 343 -24.39 15.46 -10.12
C ASN A 343 -23.12 15.18 -9.30
N MET A 344 -22.16 14.44 -9.86
CA MET A 344 -20.89 14.12 -9.21
C MET A 344 -19.90 15.29 -9.30
N PRO A 345 -19.06 15.50 -8.28
CA PRO A 345 -17.94 16.44 -8.39
C PRO A 345 -16.98 15.98 -9.49
N ASP A 346 -16.36 16.90 -10.21
CA ASP A 346 -15.59 16.55 -11.42
C ASP A 346 -14.29 15.79 -11.08
N ALA A 347 -13.48 16.38 -10.20
CA ALA A 347 -12.26 15.78 -9.65
C ALA A 347 -12.01 16.23 -8.20
N ALA A 348 -10.94 15.72 -7.58
CA ALA A 348 -10.44 16.23 -6.33
C ALA A 348 -8.93 16.38 -6.32
N ASN A 349 -8.46 17.36 -5.57
CA ASN A 349 -7.06 17.53 -5.22
C ASN A 349 -6.92 17.70 -3.70
N MET A 350 -5.69 17.60 -3.21
CA MET A 350 -5.39 17.98 -1.83
C MET A 350 -4.45 19.19 -1.82
N PRO A 351 -4.87 20.34 -1.26
CA PRO A 351 -4.04 21.53 -1.28
C PRO A 351 -2.79 21.36 -0.41
N VAL A 352 -1.69 22.00 -0.78
CA VAL A 352 -0.34 21.90 -0.17
C VAL A 352 -0.32 22.08 1.36
N LEU A 353 -1.24 22.90 1.89
CA LEU A 353 -1.37 23.22 3.32
C LEU A 353 -2.60 22.58 3.99
N GLY A 354 -3.42 21.84 3.25
CA GLY A 354 -4.63 21.20 3.79
C GLY A 354 -4.39 19.77 4.28
N LEU A 355 -5.33 19.25 5.08
CA LEU A 355 -5.41 17.83 5.45
C LEU A 355 -6.71 17.20 4.91
N SER A 356 -7.31 17.81 3.90
CA SER A 356 -8.64 17.46 3.37
C SER A 356 -8.63 17.62 1.86
N ASN A 357 -9.22 16.65 1.17
CA ASN A 357 -9.39 16.66 -0.27
C ASN A 357 -10.53 17.62 -0.64
N LYS A 358 -10.27 18.53 -1.58
CA LYS A 358 -11.28 19.47 -2.07
C LYS A 358 -11.76 19.07 -3.45
N ALA A 359 -13.05 19.26 -3.70
CA ALA A 359 -13.59 19.16 -5.04
C ALA A 359 -13.04 20.29 -5.92
N ILE A 360 -12.70 19.94 -7.16
CA ILE A 360 -12.21 20.87 -8.18
C ILE A 360 -12.82 20.53 -9.54
N ASP A 361 -12.86 21.51 -10.43
CA ASP A 361 -13.22 21.30 -11.83
C ASP A 361 -12.00 20.80 -12.61
N ALA A 362 -12.16 19.73 -13.40
CA ALA A 362 -11.08 19.22 -14.22
C ALA A 362 -10.90 20.10 -15.46
N VAL A 363 -9.65 20.44 -15.74
CA VAL A 363 -9.28 21.38 -16.80
C VAL A 363 -9.06 20.62 -18.13
N GLU A 364 -9.43 21.25 -19.25
CA GLU A 364 -9.11 20.73 -20.59
C GLU A 364 -7.61 20.91 -20.90
N ASP A 365 -7.05 20.02 -21.72
CA ASP A 365 -5.60 20.01 -21.97
C ASP A 365 -5.07 21.31 -22.60
N ASP A 366 -5.93 22.00 -23.36
CA ASP A 366 -5.61 23.21 -24.13
C ASP A 366 -5.73 24.52 -23.33
N GLN A 367 -6.16 24.49 -22.06
CA GLN A 367 -6.24 25.69 -21.23
C GLN A 367 -4.85 26.09 -20.69
N GLU A 368 -4.42 27.31 -21.01
CA GLU A 368 -3.18 27.90 -20.48
C GLU A 368 -3.28 28.12 -18.96
N ILE A 369 -2.39 27.46 -18.21
CA ILE A 369 -2.26 27.65 -16.77
C ILE A 369 -1.52 28.97 -16.55
N GLN A 370 -2.16 29.94 -15.91
CA GLN A 370 -1.49 31.20 -15.58
C GLN A 370 -0.38 30.96 -14.54
N PRO A 371 0.80 31.56 -14.71
CA PRO A 371 1.88 31.45 -13.73
C PRO A 371 1.47 32.08 -12.40
N ILE A 372 1.90 31.45 -11.30
CA ILE A 372 1.63 31.91 -9.93
C ILE A 372 2.17 33.34 -9.76
N ASP A 373 1.32 34.27 -9.31
CA ASP A 373 1.77 35.51 -8.66
C ASP A 373 2.00 35.18 -7.18
N ASP A 374 3.26 35.20 -6.73
CA ASP A 374 3.67 34.91 -5.33
C ASP A 374 2.96 35.79 -4.28
N ARG A 375 2.25 36.84 -4.72
CA ARG A 375 1.48 37.75 -3.86
C ARG A 375 0.03 37.33 -3.66
N ASP A 376 -0.47 36.37 -4.43
CA ASP A 376 -1.85 35.90 -4.35
C ASP A 376 -1.94 34.64 -3.47
N ARG A 377 -2.55 34.79 -2.29
CA ARG A 377 -2.75 33.68 -1.33
C ARG A 377 -3.81 32.68 -1.80
N GLU A 378 -4.57 33.00 -2.84
CA GLU A 378 -5.58 32.12 -3.45
C GLU A 378 -5.12 31.52 -4.79
N ALA A 379 -3.88 31.78 -5.23
CA ALA A 379 -3.33 31.17 -6.44
C ALA A 379 -3.36 29.64 -6.34
N ILE A 380 -4.05 29.00 -7.28
CA ILE A 380 -4.09 27.54 -7.42
C ILE A 380 -2.72 27.10 -7.92
N ASP A 381 -2.09 26.20 -7.16
CA ASP A 381 -0.84 25.56 -7.57
C ASP A 381 -1.07 24.80 -8.89
N PRO A 382 -0.34 25.09 -9.98
CA PRO A 382 -0.40 24.34 -11.24
C PRO A 382 -0.26 22.83 -11.05
N ALA A 383 0.53 22.38 -10.07
CA ALA A 383 0.71 20.97 -9.76
C ALA A 383 -0.54 20.31 -9.13
N SER A 384 -1.50 21.12 -8.67
CA SER A 384 -2.77 20.68 -8.09
C SER A 384 -3.92 20.62 -9.11
N ILE A 385 -3.68 21.02 -10.36
CA ILE A 385 -4.67 20.95 -11.45
C ILE A 385 -4.80 19.51 -11.93
N VAL A 386 -6.04 19.03 -12.04
CA VAL A 386 -6.35 17.74 -12.64
C VAL A 386 -6.78 17.96 -14.08
N LYS A 387 -5.96 17.50 -15.03
CA LYS A 387 -6.33 17.46 -16.44
C LYS A 387 -7.18 16.22 -16.72
N LYS A 388 -8.19 16.37 -17.59
CA LYS A 388 -9.08 15.24 -17.94
C LYS A 388 -8.31 14.06 -18.56
N SER A 389 -7.32 14.35 -19.39
CA SER A 389 -6.46 13.34 -20.03
C SER A 389 -5.76 12.39 -19.05
N HIS A 390 -5.47 12.82 -17.81
CA HIS A 390 -4.78 11.99 -16.82
C HIS A 390 -5.59 10.75 -16.40
N LEU A 391 -6.91 10.76 -16.61
CA LEU A 391 -7.83 9.65 -16.30
C LEU A 391 -8.52 9.09 -17.56
N GLU A 392 -8.17 9.60 -18.75
CA GLU A 392 -8.54 9.04 -20.05
C GLU A 392 -7.55 7.94 -20.48
N ILE A 393 -7.44 6.91 -19.65
CA ILE A 393 -6.49 5.81 -19.81
C ILE A 393 -7.18 4.46 -20.08
N ASP A 394 -6.50 3.59 -20.80
CA ASP A 394 -6.92 2.21 -21.15
C ASP A 394 -6.12 1.13 -20.39
N HIS A 395 -5.49 1.53 -19.29
CA HIS A 395 -4.76 0.69 -18.36
C HIS A 395 -5.00 1.12 -16.91
N PRO A 396 -4.79 0.24 -15.92
CA PRO A 396 -4.77 0.63 -14.52
C PRO A 396 -3.86 1.83 -14.29
N PRO A 397 -4.26 2.80 -13.45
CA PRO A 397 -3.46 3.99 -13.21
C PRO A 397 -2.05 3.67 -12.69
N PHE A 398 -1.06 4.43 -13.14
CA PHE A 398 0.28 4.37 -12.56
C PHE A 398 0.33 5.08 -11.21
N GLU A 399 1.39 4.82 -10.42
CA GLU A 399 1.51 5.38 -9.07
C GLU A 399 1.46 6.92 -9.03
N GLU A 400 1.99 7.60 -10.04
CA GLU A 400 1.90 9.06 -10.16
C GLU A 400 0.43 9.51 -10.21
N THR A 401 -0.34 8.93 -11.13
CA THR A 401 -1.78 9.19 -11.28
C THR A 401 -2.56 8.83 -10.01
N LEU A 402 -2.27 7.68 -9.40
CA LEU A 402 -2.91 7.23 -8.16
C LEU A 402 -2.72 8.26 -7.05
N SER A 403 -1.49 8.75 -6.87
CA SER A 403 -1.13 9.63 -5.76
C SER A 403 -1.72 11.05 -5.85
N ARG A 404 -2.10 11.51 -7.05
CA ARG A 404 -2.51 12.91 -7.28
C ARG A 404 -3.90 13.08 -7.87
N HIS A 405 -4.29 12.23 -8.82
CA HIS A 405 -5.44 12.48 -9.70
C HIS A 405 -6.64 11.58 -9.40
N THR A 406 -6.45 10.53 -8.59
CA THR A 406 -7.53 9.58 -8.23
C THR A 406 -8.10 9.79 -6.82
N LEU A 407 -7.84 10.96 -6.23
CA LEU A 407 -8.39 11.34 -4.91
C LEU A 407 -9.90 11.53 -5.00
N TRP A 408 -10.61 11.30 -3.89
CA TRP A 408 -12.04 11.60 -3.77
C TRP A 408 -12.22 12.88 -2.94
N PRO A 409 -13.14 13.77 -3.33
CA PRO A 409 -13.43 14.96 -2.53
C PRO A 409 -14.04 14.58 -1.18
N GLU A 410 -13.58 15.26 -0.14
CA GLU A 410 -14.23 15.22 1.17
C GLU A 410 -15.50 16.06 1.11
N THR A 411 -16.65 15.44 1.37
CA THR A 411 -17.93 16.13 1.36
C THR A 411 -18.34 16.60 2.73
N GLU A 412 -18.07 15.83 3.79
CA GLU A 412 -18.52 16.15 5.15
C GLU A 412 -17.55 15.71 6.24
N LYS A 413 -17.64 16.40 7.39
CA LYS A 413 -16.91 16.07 8.63
C LYS A 413 -17.89 15.84 9.78
N LEU A 414 -17.84 14.65 10.35
CA LEU A 414 -18.76 14.25 11.42
C LEU A 414 -18.09 14.42 12.78
N TYR A 415 -18.57 15.41 13.53
CA TYR A 415 -18.11 15.72 14.89
C TYR A 415 -19.01 15.07 15.95
N GLY A 416 -18.46 14.83 17.14
CA GLY A 416 -19.24 14.41 18.31
C GLY A 416 -18.49 13.52 19.28
N HIS A 417 -17.48 12.78 18.80
CA HIS A 417 -16.60 11.97 19.64
C HIS A 417 -15.49 12.83 20.28
N GLY A 418 -15.07 12.44 21.49
CA GLY A 418 -14.00 13.13 22.23
C GLY A 418 -12.60 12.55 22.02
N TYR A 419 -12.52 11.37 21.43
CA TYR A 419 -11.32 10.53 21.28
C TYR A 419 -11.26 9.93 19.87
N GLU A 420 -10.17 9.21 19.59
CA GLU A 420 -9.93 8.57 18.30
C GLU A 420 -11.06 7.61 17.92
N ILE A 421 -11.45 7.61 16.64
CA ILE A 421 -12.50 6.71 16.15
C ILE A 421 -11.97 5.27 16.15
N SER A 422 -12.74 4.36 16.74
CA SER A 422 -12.34 2.95 16.93
C SER A 422 -13.01 2.01 15.94
N CYS A 423 -14.30 2.19 15.69
CA CYS A 423 -15.07 1.42 14.73
C CYS A 423 -16.29 2.21 14.27
N LEU A 424 -16.78 1.87 13.08
CA LEU A 424 -18.00 2.42 12.51
C LEU A 424 -18.71 1.35 11.66
N ALA A 425 -19.97 1.58 11.35
CA ALA A 425 -20.78 0.76 10.45
C ALA A 425 -21.82 1.64 9.76
N ALA A 426 -22.08 1.40 8.48
CA ALA A 426 -23.16 1.99 7.71
C ALA A 426 -24.29 0.98 7.53
N SER A 427 -25.54 1.44 7.64
CA SER A 427 -26.72 0.62 7.34
C SER A 427 -26.71 0.16 5.88
N HIS A 428 -27.38 -0.94 5.58
CA HIS A 428 -27.48 -1.49 4.22
C HIS A 428 -28.31 -0.59 3.32
N ASP A 429 -29.34 0.08 3.87
CA ASP A 429 -30.12 1.13 3.21
C ASP A 429 -29.33 2.43 2.97
N GLY A 430 -28.14 2.58 3.57
CA GLY A 430 -27.26 3.74 3.43
C GLY A 430 -27.78 5.02 4.11
N THR A 431 -28.84 4.93 4.92
CA THR A 431 -29.47 6.09 5.58
C THR A 431 -28.81 6.47 6.90
N LEU A 432 -28.06 5.54 7.52
CA LEU A 432 -27.48 5.71 8.85
C LEU A 432 -26.01 5.29 8.91
N VAL A 433 -25.24 5.98 9.74
CA VAL A 433 -23.88 5.61 10.13
C VAL A 433 -23.78 5.56 11.65
N ALA A 434 -23.42 4.39 12.17
CA ALA A 434 -23.11 4.16 13.58
C ALA A 434 -21.60 4.25 13.82
N SER A 435 -21.20 4.85 14.93
CA SER A 435 -19.78 5.06 15.24
C SER A 435 -19.47 5.01 16.73
N ALA A 436 -18.26 4.53 17.06
CA ALA A 436 -17.74 4.52 18.42
C ALA A 436 -16.27 4.94 18.45
N CYS A 437 -15.87 5.59 19.55
CA CYS A 437 -14.49 6.02 19.78
C CYS A 437 -13.80 5.21 20.89
N LYS A 438 -12.48 5.33 20.95
CA LYS A 438 -11.68 4.82 22.04
C LYS A 438 -12.16 5.42 23.36
N ALA A 439 -12.52 4.57 24.29
CA ALA A 439 -13.13 4.97 25.55
C ALA A 439 -12.34 4.48 26.76
N SER A 440 -12.06 5.40 27.68
CA SER A 440 -11.51 5.16 29.01
C SER A 440 -12.55 5.34 30.13
N SER A 441 -13.76 5.82 29.80
CA SER A 441 -14.88 5.99 30.71
C SER A 441 -16.21 5.66 30.03
N THR A 442 -17.24 5.37 30.82
CA THR A 442 -18.60 5.06 30.35
C THR A 442 -19.23 6.20 29.54
N ASN A 443 -18.85 7.46 29.82
CA ASN A 443 -19.37 8.63 29.11
C ASN A 443 -18.85 8.72 27.67
N HIS A 444 -17.70 8.11 27.38
CA HIS A 444 -17.13 8.04 26.04
C HIS A 444 -17.43 6.73 25.34
N ALA A 445 -17.76 5.66 26.09
CA ALA A 445 -18.14 4.35 25.59
C ALA A 445 -19.59 4.30 25.04
N VAL A 446 -19.97 5.32 24.28
CA VAL A 446 -21.29 5.48 23.67
C VAL A 446 -21.21 5.32 22.16
N ILE A 447 -22.28 4.81 21.57
CA ILE A 447 -22.41 4.67 20.12
C ILE A 447 -23.24 5.86 19.62
N ARG A 448 -22.73 6.57 18.62
CA ARG A 448 -23.42 7.70 17.99
C ARG A 448 -23.94 7.29 16.63
N LEU A 449 -25.18 7.67 16.35
CA LEU A 449 -25.82 7.49 15.06
C LEU A 449 -25.86 8.82 14.32
N PHE A 450 -25.60 8.80 13.02
CA PHE A 450 -25.68 9.94 12.12
C PHE A 450 -26.59 9.60 10.95
N GLU A 451 -27.52 10.47 10.61
CA GLU A 451 -28.27 10.36 9.34
C GLU A 451 -27.40 10.80 8.16
N THR A 452 -27.46 10.11 7.03
CA THR A 452 -26.58 10.40 5.87
C THR A 452 -27.14 11.48 4.95
N ASN A 453 -28.44 11.81 5.04
CA ASN A 453 -29.06 12.85 4.21
C ASN A 453 -28.54 14.27 4.52
N ARG A 454 -28.37 14.60 5.81
CA ARG A 454 -27.84 15.90 6.26
C ARG A 454 -26.62 15.78 7.17
N TRP A 455 -26.15 14.55 7.41
CA TRP A 455 -24.98 14.28 8.25
C TRP A 455 -25.12 14.79 9.69
N THR A 456 -26.35 14.75 10.23
CA THR A 456 -26.63 15.20 11.60
C THR A 456 -26.63 14.04 12.60
N GLU A 457 -26.15 14.31 13.82
CA GLU A 457 -26.16 13.33 14.93
C GLU A 457 -27.59 13.13 15.45
N LEU A 458 -28.03 11.87 15.47
CA LEU A 458 -29.29 11.45 16.08
C LEU A 458 -29.08 11.28 17.60
N LYS A 459 -29.95 11.92 18.38
CA LYS A 459 -29.89 11.91 19.84
C LYS A 459 -31.11 11.20 20.43
N PRO A 460 -30.96 10.51 21.59
CA PRO A 460 -29.75 10.35 22.39
C PRO A 460 -28.77 9.30 21.84
N PRO A 461 -27.46 9.37 22.19
CA PRO A 461 -26.51 8.32 21.84
C PRO A 461 -26.85 7.01 22.56
N LEU A 462 -26.50 5.89 21.94
CA LEU A 462 -26.78 4.56 22.48
C LEU A 462 -25.74 4.18 23.54
N THR A 463 -26.23 3.73 24.70
CA THR A 463 -25.40 3.38 25.86
C THR A 463 -25.51 1.89 26.17
N ALA A 464 -24.37 1.21 26.21
CA ALA A 464 -24.28 -0.20 26.60
C ALA A 464 -22.89 -0.56 27.14
N HIS A 465 -21.84 -0.02 26.51
CA HIS A 465 -20.46 -0.34 26.84
C HIS A 465 -19.88 0.50 27.98
N SER A 466 -18.92 -0.09 28.69
CA SER A 466 -18.12 0.58 29.73
C SER A 466 -16.68 0.85 29.31
N LEU A 467 -16.22 0.13 28.28
CA LEU A 467 -14.92 0.30 27.62
C LEU A 467 -15.14 0.50 26.12
N THR A 468 -14.05 0.61 25.36
CA THR A 468 -14.07 0.79 23.90
C THR A 468 -14.88 -0.32 23.21
N ALA A 469 -15.86 0.06 22.38
CA ALA A 469 -16.52 -0.84 21.44
C ALA A 469 -15.56 -1.17 20.29
N THR A 470 -15.46 -2.45 19.93
CA THR A 470 -14.49 -2.95 18.95
C THR A 470 -15.11 -3.17 17.58
N ARG A 471 -16.41 -3.49 17.51
CA ARG A 471 -17.15 -3.62 16.25
C ARG A 471 -18.61 -3.25 16.41
N LEU A 472 -19.16 -2.65 15.36
CA LEU A 472 -20.58 -2.39 15.13
C LEU A 472 -21.00 -3.10 13.85
N ARG A 473 -22.20 -3.69 13.80
CA ARG A 473 -22.78 -4.30 12.59
C ARG A 473 -24.30 -4.17 12.59
N PHE A 474 -24.85 -3.62 11.51
CA PHE A 474 -26.27 -3.73 11.23
C PHE A 474 -26.61 -5.14 10.74
N SER A 475 -27.80 -5.64 11.07
CA SER A 475 -28.37 -6.83 10.44
C SER A 475 -28.66 -6.55 8.96
N SER A 476 -28.80 -7.60 8.13
CA SER A 476 -28.99 -7.45 6.68
C SER A 476 -30.26 -6.68 6.28
N ASP A 477 -31.24 -6.61 7.17
CA ASP A 477 -32.51 -5.88 7.05
C ASP A 477 -32.53 -4.54 7.81
N ASP A 478 -31.40 -4.14 8.39
CA ASP A 478 -31.23 -2.97 9.24
C ASP A 478 -32.25 -2.89 10.39
N GLN A 479 -32.81 -4.01 10.86
CA GLN A 479 -33.71 -4.02 12.03
C GLN A 479 -32.93 -4.01 13.34
N PHE A 480 -31.71 -4.55 13.34
CA PHE A 480 -30.87 -4.67 14.53
C PHE A 480 -29.49 -4.06 14.31
N LEU A 481 -28.97 -3.42 15.35
CA LEU A 481 -27.59 -2.99 15.45
C LEU A 481 -26.91 -3.79 16.56
N LEU A 482 -25.89 -4.57 16.19
CA LEU A 482 -25.05 -5.32 17.10
C LEU A 482 -23.80 -4.49 17.45
N SER A 483 -23.47 -4.43 18.75
CA SER A 483 -22.22 -3.86 19.24
C SER A 483 -21.48 -4.84 20.13
N VAL A 484 -20.16 -4.88 20.02
CA VAL A 484 -19.28 -5.70 20.86
C VAL A 484 -18.09 -4.88 21.35
N GLY A 485 -17.50 -5.25 22.49
CA GLY A 485 -16.47 -4.41 23.11
C GLY A 485 -15.43 -5.09 23.99
N ARG A 486 -14.45 -4.28 24.41
CA ARG A 486 -13.34 -4.68 25.28
C ARG A 486 -13.77 -5.08 26.70
N ASP A 487 -14.95 -4.66 27.09
CA ASP A 487 -15.64 -5.01 28.33
C ASP A 487 -16.22 -6.44 28.34
N ARG A 488 -15.98 -7.22 27.27
CA ARG A 488 -16.32 -8.65 27.12
C ARG A 488 -17.82 -8.92 26.89
N GLN A 489 -18.58 -7.86 26.64
CA GLN A 489 -20.01 -7.91 26.41
C GLN A 489 -20.36 -7.60 24.96
N TRP A 490 -21.55 -8.03 24.60
CA TRP A 490 -22.24 -7.61 23.39
C TRP A 490 -23.60 -7.02 23.75
N ALA A 491 -24.09 -6.12 22.91
CA ALA A 491 -25.40 -5.51 23.04
C ALA A 491 -26.09 -5.46 21.67
N ILE A 492 -27.42 -5.59 21.69
CA ILE A 492 -28.27 -5.52 20.50
C ILE A 492 -29.26 -4.38 20.72
N PHE A 493 -29.35 -3.51 19.72
CA PHE A 493 -30.34 -2.47 19.63
C PHE A 493 -31.30 -2.78 18.50
N GLU A 494 -32.58 -2.55 18.72
CA GLU A 494 -33.66 -2.76 17.76
C GLU A 494 -34.15 -1.42 17.23
N ARG A 495 -34.39 -1.35 15.91
CA ARG A 495 -34.93 -0.18 15.23
C ARG A 495 -36.39 0.04 15.66
N ALA A 496 -36.72 1.27 16.03
CA ALA A 496 -38.05 1.59 16.52
C ALA A 496 -39.07 1.57 15.37
N PRO A 497 -40.28 1.01 15.56
CA PRO A 497 -41.30 0.98 14.50
C PRO A 497 -41.83 2.37 14.11
N GLU A 498 -41.80 3.32 15.04
CA GLU A 498 -42.39 4.66 14.89
C GLU A 498 -41.41 5.70 14.33
N ASP A 499 -40.10 5.45 14.46
CA ASP A 499 -39.02 6.34 14.03
C ASP A 499 -37.92 5.48 13.39
N GLU A 500 -37.90 5.49 12.06
CA GLU A 500 -36.94 4.73 11.26
C GLU A 500 -35.49 5.11 11.57
N ALA A 501 -35.21 6.22 12.25
CA ALA A 501 -33.85 6.60 12.62
C ALA A 501 -33.46 6.18 14.05
N ALA A 502 -34.43 5.80 14.89
CA ALA A 502 -34.21 5.55 16.31
C ALA A 502 -33.96 4.08 16.62
N TYR A 503 -32.88 3.81 17.37
CA TYR A 503 -32.58 2.48 17.90
C TYR A 503 -32.75 2.46 19.42
N LYS A 504 -33.34 1.39 19.95
CA LYS A 504 -33.53 1.18 21.39
C LYS A 504 -32.83 -0.10 21.83
N LEU A 505 -32.29 -0.10 23.04
CA LEU A 505 -31.61 -1.27 23.57
C LEU A 505 -32.59 -2.43 23.77
N LEU A 506 -32.34 -3.55 23.09
CA LEU A 506 -33.13 -4.78 23.20
C LEU A 506 -32.52 -5.73 24.25
N GLN A 507 -31.23 -6.03 24.13
CA GLN A 507 -30.57 -7.00 25.00
C GLN A 507 -29.08 -6.67 25.21
N ILE A 508 -28.58 -6.92 26.42
CA ILE A 508 -27.14 -6.90 26.75
C ILE A 508 -26.76 -8.24 27.36
N ASN A 509 -25.58 -8.76 26.99
CA ASN A 509 -24.96 -9.88 27.69
C ASN A 509 -23.59 -9.51 28.26
N PRO A 510 -23.50 -9.15 29.56
CA PRO A 510 -22.26 -8.75 30.21
C PRO A 510 -21.18 -9.84 30.29
N LYS A 511 -21.56 -11.11 30.09
CA LYS A 511 -20.67 -12.28 30.14
C LYS A 511 -20.65 -13.00 28.79
N GLY A 512 -20.75 -12.23 27.71
CA GLY A 512 -20.71 -12.74 26.34
C GLY A 512 -19.46 -13.54 26.03
N HIS A 513 -18.29 -13.12 26.52
CA HIS A 513 -17.01 -13.85 26.45
C HIS A 513 -16.22 -13.76 27.76
N THR A 514 -15.21 -14.62 27.93
CA THR A 514 -14.32 -14.60 29.11
C THR A 514 -13.20 -13.56 28.99
N ARG A 515 -12.88 -13.15 27.76
CA ARG A 515 -11.96 -12.05 27.39
C ARG A 515 -12.67 -11.08 26.45
N MET A 516 -11.98 -10.02 26.04
CA MET A 516 -12.55 -9.01 25.13
C MET A 516 -13.09 -9.64 23.85
N VAL A 517 -14.25 -9.15 23.41
CA VAL A 517 -14.79 -9.47 22.09
C VAL A 517 -14.08 -8.56 21.09
N LEU A 518 -13.63 -9.11 19.98
CA LEU A 518 -12.82 -8.42 18.98
C LEU A 518 -13.64 -8.10 17.73
N ASP A 519 -14.49 -9.02 17.30
CA ASP A 519 -15.29 -8.87 16.10
C ASP A 519 -16.65 -9.55 16.23
N ALA A 520 -17.59 -9.18 15.36
CA ALA A 520 -18.90 -9.80 15.25
C ALA A 520 -19.47 -9.63 13.84
N ALA A 521 -20.35 -10.55 13.45
CA ALA A 521 -21.03 -10.54 12.16
C ALA A 521 -22.43 -11.15 12.28
N TRP A 522 -23.39 -10.60 11.54
CA TRP A 522 -24.72 -11.18 11.37
C TRP A 522 -24.68 -12.25 10.29
N ALA A 523 -25.40 -13.35 10.51
CA ALA A 523 -25.72 -14.28 9.44
C ALA A 523 -26.69 -13.60 8.45
N PRO A 524 -26.68 -13.98 7.16
CA PRO A 524 -27.64 -13.45 6.20
C PRO A 524 -29.08 -13.77 6.62
N ALA A 525 -30.02 -12.91 6.22
CA ALA A 525 -31.45 -13.17 6.42
C ALA A 525 -31.82 -14.57 5.90
N SER A 526 -32.50 -15.34 6.74
CA SER A 526 -33.00 -16.67 6.40
C SER A 526 -34.47 -16.83 6.81
N SER A 527 -35.04 -17.98 6.47
CA SER A 527 -36.37 -18.41 6.93
C SER A 527 -36.44 -18.61 8.46
N THR A 528 -35.28 -18.70 9.12
CA THR A 528 -35.13 -18.88 10.57
C THR A 528 -34.95 -17.55 11.31
N ALA A 529 -34.97 -17.62 12.64
CA ALA A 529 -34.75 -16.46 13.49
C ALA A 529 -33.33 -15.87 13.30
N PRO A 530 -33.12 -14.57 13.53
CA PRO A 530 -31.81 -13.92 13.36
C PRO A 530 -30.69 -14.61 14.14
N VAL A 531 -29.55 -14.80 13.47
CA VAL A 531 -28.33 -15.42 14.03
C VAL A 531 -27.15 -14.47 13.87
N PHE A 532 -26.26 -14.40 14.85
CA PHE A 532 -24.98 -13.71 14.73
C PHE A 532 -23.85 -14.48 15.42
N ALA A 533 -22.62 -14.16 15.02
CA ALA A 533 -21.40 -14.70 15.60
C ALA A 533 -20.60 -13.61 16.32
N THR A 534 -19.94 -13.97 17.42
CA THR A 534 -18.98 -13.11 18.12
C THR A 534 -17.64 -13.80 18.26
N ALA A 535 -16.56 -13.07 17.98
CA ALA A 535 -15.18 -13.54 18.04
C ALA A 535 -14.45 -12.94 19.24
N GLY A 536 -13.85 -13.80 20.07
CA GLY A 536 -13.20 -13.37 21.31
C GLY A 536 -11.71 -13.63 21.37
N ARG A 537 -11.02 -12.80 22.16
CA ARG A 537 -9.61 -13.04 22.55
C ARG A 537 -9.44 -14.28 23.44
N ASP A 538 -10.55 -14.87 23.88
CA ASP A 538 -10.58 -16.15 24.60
C ASP A 538 -10.53 -17.38 23.70
N LYS A 539 -10.20 -17.18 22.41
CA LYS A 539 -10.01 -18.25 21.42
C LYS A 539 -11.31 -18.99 21.11
N GLN A 540 -12.44 -18.30 21.21
CA GLN A 540 -13.76 -18.84 20.92
C GLN A 540 -14.47 -17.96 19.90
N VAL A 541 -15.16 -18.59 18.96
CA VAL A 541 -16.30 -17.99 18.27
C VAL A 541 -17.57 -18.51 18.92
N ARG A 542 -18.51 -17.64 19.26
CA ARG A 542 -19.81 -18.03 19.81
C ARG A 542 -20.91 -17.67 18.83
N ILE A 543 -21.85 -18.59 18.65
CA ILE A 543 -23.02 -18.39 17.80
C ILE A 543 -24.24 -18.14 18.69
N TRP A 544 -25.01 -17.13 18.34
CA TRP A 544 -26.17 -16.66 19.08
C TRP A 544 -27.37 -16.65 18.15
N ALA A 545 -28.46 -17.29 18.54
CA ALA A 545 -29.70 -17.31 17.79
C ALA A 545 -30.82 -16.69 18.62
N ALA A 546 -31.69 -15.92 17.95
CA ALA A 546 -32.91 -15.40 18.55
C ALA A 546 -33.95 -16.50 18.74
N LYS A 547 -34.65 -16.47 19.87
CA LYS A 547 -35.86 -17.25 20.13
C LYS A 547 -36.91 -16.32 20.75
N PRO A 548 -38.19 -16.47 20.41
CA PRO A 548 -39.24 -15.74 21.11
C PRO A 548 -39.28 -16.17 22.56
N ASN A 549 -39.29 -15.20 23.47
CA ASN A 549 -39.47 -15.43 24.90
C ASN A 549 -40.97 -15.61 25.24
N GLU A 550 -41.30 -15.88 26.50
CA GLU A 550 -42.70 -16.06 26.96
C GLU A 550 -43.61 -14.87 26.61
N ASP A 551 -43.05 -13.65 26.55
CA ASP A 551 -43.74 -12.41 26.19
C ASP A 551 -43.82 -12.15 24.67
N GLY A 552 -43.30 -13.05 23.83
CA GLY A 552 -43.25 -12.91 22.37
C GLY A 552 -42.09 -12.06 21.83
N ASN A 553 -41.33 -11.37 22.70
CA ASN A 553 -40.14 -10.61 22.31
C ASN A 553 -38.96 -11.53 21.96
N LEU A 554 -38.11 -11.11 21.02
CA LEU A 554 -36.91 -11.87 20.66
C LEU A 554 -35.86 -11.80 21.78
N GLN A 555 -35.34 -12.97 22.14
CA GLN A 555 -34.21 -13.11 23.06
C GLN A 555 -33.11 -13.96 22.43
N PHE A 556 -31.89 -13.45 22.45
CA PHE A 556 -30.72 -14.11 21.90
C PHE A 556 -30.03 -14.97 22.97
N SER A 557 -29.75 -16.22 22.61
CA SER A 557 -29.08 -17.19 23.47
C SER A 557 -27.99 -17.93 22.69
N GLN A 558 -26.95 -18.37 23.39
CA GLN A 558 -25.84 -19.09 22.77
C GLN A 558 -26.31 -20.47 22.32
N THR A 559 -26.13 -20.77 21.03
CA THR A 559 -26.50 -22.07 20.43
C THR A 559 -25.30 -22.96 20.18
N ALA A 560 -24.15 -22.39 19.82
CA ALA A 560 -22.92 -23.12 19.54
C ALA A 560 -21.66 -22.33 19.96
N SER A 561 -20.54 -23.04 20.09
CA SER A 561 -19.21 -22.47 20.36
C SER A 561 -18.18 -23.19 19.52
N ILE A 562 -17.28 -22.44 18.89
CA ILE A 562 -16.24 -22.93 17.99
C ILE A 562 -14.88 -22.62 18.64
N PRO A 563 -14.22 -23.61 19.25
CA PRO A 563 -12.92 -23.42 19.87
C PRO A 563 -11.82 -23.30 18.81
N THR A 564 -10.87 -22.40 19.03
CA THR A 564 -9.73 -22.18 18.13
C THR A 564 -8.40 -22.25 18.90
N ALA A 565 -7.30 -22.49 18.18
CA ALA A 565 -5.97 -22.60 18.81
C ALA A 565 -5.42 -21.26 19.33
N SER A 566 -5.81 -20.16 18.68
CA SER A 566 -5.34 -18.79 18.91
C SER A 566 -6.51 -17.81 18.99
N PRO A 567 -6.33 -16.62 19.58
CA PRO A 567 -7.37 -15.59 19.61
C PRO A 567 -7.99 -15.32 18.24
N VAL A 568 -9.32 -15.21 18.20
CA VAL A 568 -10.06 -14.93 16.96
C VAL A 568 -10.22 -13.42 16.85
N THR A 569 -9.67 -12.87 15.79
CA THR A 569 -9.56 -11.42 15.57
C THR A 569 -10.63 -10.90 14.62
N SER A 570 -11.14 -11.74 13.72
CA SER A 570 -12.15 -11.33 12.74
C SER A 570 -13.09 -12.45 12.34
N VAL A 571 -14.35 -12.13 12.07
CA VAL A 571 -15.35 -13.07 11.55
C VAL A 571 -16.27 -12.38 10.55
N ASP A 572 -16.69 -13.11 9.51
CA ASP A 572 -17.72 -12.61 8.59
C ASP A 572 -18.49 -13.73 7.89
N PHE A 573 -19.78 -13.50 7.65
CA PHE A 573 -20.66 -14.48 6.99
C PHE A 573 -20.75 -14.24 5.48
N VAL A 574 -20.84 -15.32 4.71
CA VAL A 574 -21.27 -15.24 3.31
C VAL A 574 -22.67 -14.62 3.28
N PRO A 575 -22.95 -13.64 2.40
CA PRO A 575 -24.21 -12.88 2.40
C PRO A 575 -25.42 -13.65 1.86
N GLN A 576 -25.35 -14.98 1.81
CA GLN A 576 -26.45 -15.85 1.42
C GLN A 576 -26.35 -17.21 2.12
N VAL A 577 -27.49 -17.89 2.20
CA VAL A 577 -27.57 -19.27 2.69
C VAL A 577 -27.17 -20.24 1.58
N ILE A 578 -26.34 -21.24 1.91
CA ILE A 578 -25.87 -22.27 0.97
C ILE A 578 -26.28 -23.63 1.53
N ASP A 579 -27.08 -24.39 0.78
CA ASP A 579 -27.58 -25.73 1.17
C ASP A 579 -28.18 -25.80 2.58
N GLY A 580 -28.94 -24.78 2.96
CA GLY A 580 -29.56 -24.68 4.28
C GLY A 580 -28.58 -24.43 5.43
N ARG A 581 -27.40 -23.90 5.13
CA ARG A 581 -26.33 -23.56 6.08
C ARG A 581 -25.79 -22.16 5.85
N PHE A 582 -25.38 -21.52 6.93
CA PHE A 582 -24.55 -20.34 6.93
C PHE A 582 -23.07 -20.73 6.78
N VAL A 583 -22.32 -19.93 6.03
CA VAL A 583 -20.87 -20.09 5.90
C VAL A 583 -20.20 -18.92 6.61
N LEU A 584 -19.37 -19.24 7.60
CA LEU A 584 -18.65 -18.26 8.42
C LEU A 584 -17.15 -18.36 8.14
N ALA A 585 -16.54 -17.25 7.75
CA ALA A 585 -15.09 -17.12 7.71
C ALA A 585 -14.56 -16.69 9.09
N VAL A 586 -13.48 -17.29 9.53
CA VAL A 586 -12.86 -17.07 10.84
C VAL A 586 -11.38 -16.77 10.67
N GLY A 587 -10.96 -15.56 11.07
CA GLY A 587 -9.59 -15.08 11.03
C GLY A 587 -8.98 -14.98 12.43
N THR A 588 -7.70 -15.32 12.56
CA THR A 588 -7.03 -15.41 13.86
C THR A 588 -5.80 -14.51 13.99
N GLU A 589 -5.33 -14.30 15.23
CA GLU A 589 -4.11 -13.55 15.56
C GLU A 589 -2.84 -14.17 14.96
N LEU A 590 -2.86 -15.46 14.62
CA LEU A 590 -1.75 -16.15 13.94
C LEU A 590 -1.86 -16.13 12.41
N GLY A 591 -2.82 -15.38 11.85
CA GLY A 591 -3.01 -15.28 10.41
C GLY A 591 -3.76 -16.44 9.77
N ARG A 592 -4.26 -17.41 10.56
CA ARG A 592 -5.06 -18.52 10.01
C ARG A 592 -6.43 -18.03 9.57
N LEU A 593 -6.88 -18.52 8.41
CA LEU A 593 -8.21 -18.35 7.85
C LEU A 593 -8.90 -19.72 7.76
N ASN A 594 -10.01 -19.88 8.48
CA ASN A 594 -10.82 -21.11 8.48
C ASN A 594 -12.24 -20.79 8.02
N LEU A 595 -12.91 -21.77 7.39
CA LEU A 595 -14.34 -21.68 7.08
C LEU A 595 -15.13 -22.68 7.94
N CYS A 596 -16.26 -22.24 8.46
CA CYS A 596 -17.18 -23.04 9.26
C CYS A 596 -18.56 -23.04 8.60
N LEU A 597 -19.17 -24.22 8.46
CA LEU A 597 -20.55 -24.40 8.03
C LEU A 597 -21.43 -24.53 9.27
N ILE A 598 -22.49 -23.75 9.35
CA ILE A 598 -23.38 -23.67 10.52
C ILE A 598 -24.81 -23.87 10.02
N LYS A 599 -25.61 -24.70 10.68
CA LYS A 599 -27.02 -24.85 10.31
C LYS A 599 -27.78 -23.53 10.52
N GLU A 600 -28.84 -23.30 9.73
CA GLU A 600 -29.65 -22.08 9.79
C GLU A 600 -30.25 -21.72 11.17
N ASP A 601 -30.38 -22.69 12.08
CA ASP A 601 -30.82 -22.46 13.46
C ASP A 601 -29.68 -22.04 14.41
N GLY A 602 -28.47 -21.85 13.87
CA GLY A 602 -27.26 -21.53 14.62
C GLY A 602 -26.65 -22.72 15.36
N THR A 603 -27.13 -23.95 15.11
CA THR A 603 -26.59 -25.19 15.69
C THR A 603 -25.72 -25.94 14.67
N ASP A 604 -25.16 -27.09 15.07
CA ASP A 604 -24.42 -28.02 14.19
C ASP A 604 -23.33 -27.34 13.34
N VAL A 605 -22.16 -27.14 13.95
CA VAL A 605 -21.01 -26.51 13.31
C VAL A 605 -20.06 -27.56 12.75
N THR A 606 -19.75 -27.43 11.46
CA THR A 606 -18.76 -28.25 10.77
C THR A 606 -17.63 -27.37 10.26
N GLU A 607 -16.40 -27.62 10.70
CA GLU A 607 -15.22 -26.93 10.20
C GLU A 607 -14.78 -27.54 8.85
N LYS A 608 -14.45 -26.68 7.88
CA LYS A 608 -13.80 -27.08 6.63
C LYS A 608 -12.29 -27.15 6.81
N PRO A 609 -11.59 -28.02 6.07
CA PRO A 609 -10.13 -28.08 6.13
C PRO A 609 -9.51 -26.72 5.79
N ALA A 610 -8.56 -26.30 6.61
CA ALA A 610 -7.80 -25.08 6.38
C ALA A 610 -6.60 -25.39 5.47
N TYR A 611 -6.44 -24.62 4.39
CA TYR A 611 -5.28 -24.70 3.53
C TYR A 611 -4.22 -23.69 3.96
N GLU A 612 -2.96 -24.11 4.01
CA GLU A 612 -1.84 -23.25 4.44
C GLU A 612 -1.68 -22.03 3.53
N ASP A 613 -2.02 -22.16 2.24
CA ASP A 613 -1.90 -21.10 1.23
C ASP A 613 -2.78 -19.87 1.52
N TYR A 614 -3.86 -20.02 2.28
CA TYR A 614 -4.74 -18.91 2.65
C TYR A 614 -4.27 -18.15 3.90
N CYS A 615 -3.29 -18.69 4.61
CA CYS A 615 -2.82 -18.11 5.86
C CYS A 615 -1.92 -16.89 5.62
N LEU A 616 -2.04 -15.93 6.53
CA LEU A 616 -1.17 -14.77 6.59
C LEU A 616 0.01 -15.06 7.53
N PRO A 617 1.19 -14.47 7.30
CA PRO A 617 2.32 -14.54 8.22
C PRO A 617 2.08 -13.78 9.54
N LYS A 618 1.05 -12.92 9.59
CA LYS A 618 0.64 -12.15 10.78
C LYS A 618 -0.89 -12.14 10.94
N ALA A 619 -1.39 -11.49 11.98
CA ALA A 619 -2.81 -11.47 12.32
C ALA A 619 -3.72 -11.01 11.16
N VAL A 620 -4.91 -11.62 11.11
CA VAL A 620 -6.03 -11.13 10.28
C VAL A 620 -6.73 -10.00 11.04
N HIS A 621 -6.78 -8.79 10.49
CA HIS A 621 -7.44 -7.65 11.15
C HIS A 621 -8.93 -7.59 10.85
N GLN A 622 -9.34 -7.92 9.62
CA GLN A 622 -10.74 -7.88 9.21
C GLN A 622 -11.01 -8.81 8.04
N LEU A 623 -12.21 -9.36 8.01
CA LEU A 623 -12.78 -10.13 6.90
C LEU A 623 -14.00 -9.39 6.36
N ALA A 624 -14.21 -9.48 5.03
CA ALA A 624 -15.40 -8.96 4.39
C ALA A 624 -15.75 -9.80 3.16
N TRP A 625 -16.86 -10.53 3.21
CA TRP A 625 -17.42 -11.20 2.05
C TRP A 625 -18.02 -10.17 1.08
N ARG A 626 -17.82 -10.43 -0.21
CA ARG A 626 -18.35 -9.61 -1.29
C ARG A 626 -19.89 -9.72 -1.31
N PRO A 627 -20.63 -8.59 -1.26
CA PRO A 627 -22.08 -8.58 -1.45
C PRO A 627 -22.48 -9.17 -2.81
N ILE A 628 -23.59 -9.89 -2.86
CA ILE A 628 -24.11 -10.51 -4.09
C ILE A 628 -25.27 -9.65 -4.59
N VAL A 629 -25.08 -9.00 -5.75
CA VAL A 629 -26.05 -8.00 -6.25
C VAL A 629 -26.55 -8.30 -7.68
N ARG A 630 -25.85 -9.14 -8.45
CA ARG A 630 -26.29 -9.50 -9.81
C ARG A 630 -26.74 -10.97 -9.86
N GLU A 631 -28.04 -11.19 -9.99
CA GLU A 631 -28.59 -12.49 -10.39
C GLU A 631 -28.13 -12.82 -11.82
N GLY A 632 -27.58 -14.01 -12.03
CA GLY A 632 -27.41 -14.58 -13.39
C GLY A 632 -25.99 -14.79 -13.89
N ALA A 633 -24.94 -14.41 -13.15
CA ALA A 633 -23.58 -14.85 -13.43
C ALA A 633 -23.09 -15.76 -12.30
N GLU A 634 -22.67 -16.98 -12.60
CA GLU A 634 -21.96 -17.88 -11.67
C GLU A 634 -20.62 -17.26 -11.27
N ARG A 635 -20.64 -16.24 -10.42
CA ARG A 635 -19.43 -15.65 -9.84
C ARG A 635 -19.04 -16.44 -8.58
N PRO A 636 -17.73 -16.69 -8.36
CA PRO A 636 -17.28 -17.31 -7.13
C PRO A 636 -17.57 -16.40 -5.93
N PHE A 637 -17.68 -17.01 -4.75
CA PHE A 637 -17.80 -16.28 -3.49
C PHE A 637 -16.44 -15.69 -3.12
N GLU A 638 -16.36 -14.38 -3.01
CA GLU A 638 -15.10 -13.70 -2.71
C GLU A 638 -15.08 -13.16 -1.29
N VAL A 639 -14.00 -13.44 -0.57
CA VAL A 639 -13.72 -12.82 0.74
C VAL A 639 -12.47 -11.98 0.64
N ALA A 640 -12.59 -10.73 1.07
CA ALA A 640 -11.47 -9.83 1.26
C ALA A 640 -10.90 -10.01 2.67
N VAL A 641 -9.57 -9.98 2.78
CA VAL A 641 -8.80 -10.23 4.01
C VAL A 641 -7.81 -9.10 4.21
N ALA A 642 -7.94 -8.40 5.33
CA ALA A 642 -7.04 -7.34 5.76
C ALA A 642 -5.97 -7.90 6.72
N GLY A 643 -4.70 -7.73 6.38
CA GLY A 643 -3.57 -8.27 7.14
C GLY A 643 -2.75 -7.24 7.93
N GLU A 644 -2.24 -7.67 9.08
CA GLU A 644 -1.19 -6.93 9.81
C GLU A 644 0.16 -6.92 9.06
N ASP A 645 0.34 -7.84 8.11
CA ASP A 645 1.50 -7.96 7.23
C ASP A 645 1.53 -6.94 6.08
N SER A 646 0.67 -5.93 6.14
CA SER A 646 0.44 -4.92 5.10
C SER A 646 -0.22 -5.47 3.83
N SER A 647 -0.66 -6.73 3.81
CA SER A 647 -1.33 -7.33 2.65
C SER A 647 -2.84 -7.14 2.67
N LEU A 648 -3.39 -6.90 1.48
CA LEU A 648 -4.81 -7.02 1.18
C LEU A 648 -4.96 -8.21 0.23
N ARG A 649 -5.76 -9.21 0.60
CA ARG A 649 -5.95 -10.43 -0.20
C ARG A 649 -7.42 -10.63 -0.51
N VAL A 650 -7.72 -11.16 -1.69
CA VAL A 650 -9.07 -11.58 -2.08
C VAL A 650 -9.00 -13.05 -2.46
N TYR A 651 -9.75 -13.90 -1.75
CA TYR A 651 -9.86 -15.32 -2.05
C TYR A 651 -11.21 -15.61 -2.66
N ALA A 652 -11.23 -16.39 -3.74
CA ALA A 652 -12.43 -16.82 -4.43
C ALA A 652 -12.71 -18.30 -4.12
N PHE A 653 -13.92 -18.60 -3.66
CA PHE A 653 -14.38 -19.94 -3.36
C PHE A 653 -15.50 -20.35 -4.32
N SER A 654 -15.41 -21.56 -4.85
CA SER A 654 -16.50 -22.14 -5.64
C SER A 654 -17.68 -22.48 -4.74
N GLN A 655 -18.89 -22.46 -5.30
CA GLN A 655 -20.09 -22.88 -4.57
C GLN A 655 -19.95 -24.32 -4.04
N ALA A 656 -19.43 -25.23 -4.87
CA ALA A 656 -19.22 -26.63 -4.50
C ALA A 656 -18.38 -26.77 -3.22
N TYR A 657 -17.27 -26.03 -3.10
CA TYR A 657 -16.41 -26.09 -1.92
C TYR A 657 -17.14 -25.71 -0.62
N LEU A 658 -18.11 -24.79 -0.72
CA LEU A 658 -18.91 -24.31 0.40
C LEU A 658 -20.07 -25.25 0.78
N GLN A 659 -20.33 -26.30 -0.01
CA GLN A 659 -21.34 -27.32 0.31
C GLN A 659 -20.77 -28.44 1.19
N VAL A 660 -21.64 -29.14 1.92
CA VAL A 660 -21.22 -30.22 2.85
C VAL A 660 -20.62 -31.42 2.11
N SER A 661 -21.12 -31.72 0.90
CA SER A 661 -20.83 -32.93 0.13
C SER A 661 -19.63 -32.84 -0.82
N ALA A 662 -18.94 -31.70 -0.89
CA ALA A 662 -17.72 -31.62 -1.67
C ALA A 662 -16.55 -32.26 -0.91
N ASP A 663 -15.98 -33.32 -1.49
CA ASP A 663 -14.61 -33.74 -1.20
C ASP A 663 -13.64 -32.59 -1.56
N PRO A 664 -12.50 -32.47 -0.87
CA PRO A 664 -11.64 -31.27 -0.82
C PRO A 664 -11.23 -30.66 -2.16
#